data_AF-A0A7X9B3R4-F1
#
_entry.id   AF-A0A7X9B3R4-F1
#
_cell.length_a   1.000
_cell.length_b   1.000
_cell.length_c   1.000
_cell.angle_alpha   90.00
_cell.angle_beta   90.00
_cell.angle_gamma   90.00
#
_symmetry.space_group_name_H-M   'P 1'
#
loop_
_entity.id
_entity.type
_entity.pdbx_description
1 polymer ?
#
loop_
_entity_poly.entity_id
_entity_poly.type
_entity_poly.pdbx_seq_one_letter_code
_entity_poly.pdbx_strand_id
1 'polypeptide(L)'
;MAAAFARLAGGGPYTLVVSGKNSITLNDVMVGEVWLCSGQSNMEWTVRSSNDFENEKLAAAANGHIRQVKIGKATAGFPEEDVKAEWQVCGPETVGAFTAAGYFFARELKDALPGIAIGLINSSWGGTRIEPWTPPVGFAGVPALKDINDKLILKDPTSGPYKETLNKYLAELQAWTAEARSSLQDQSLLKPAPAYPEALRPYHLSASPQQQPATLYNAMISPLVPYAIRGALWYQGESNLGDGMMYYEKKKALVQGWREIWQQGDFPFYFVQLAPYNYGDPQKDSEIMGRIWEAQAACEKIPGVGMAVINDIGEATDIHPRNKQDVGKRLALIAMARTYGMTNVVYSGPTFERMAIEDNAIRVFFKNADGLSTRDGQAPNCFEIAGPENDFTVANAVIDGRSVVLSHPEVKGPCAMRFSWHKYSVPNLVNAAGLPASAFRAGEVPKIDYLALKIAEAKDYQLIYDLEIGKGGNKIVYDHDESKNFTGKFDRVAYFLELQKAVGGVNYAYVSMDAFTDDINLIGVPTPDNKANFTLKVNNLTVISNVDGIVNGEMLQDSGCIEFYPNNYGPANASNIPNASNDVWDFGDQVSLSVPVGHGAMQVHNYAAKQTIFAYNAMRSGNYADLGIGNSPVRADRENTKRTRDWTFHANAREYRVKRLRVLVRPVK
;
A
#
# COMPACT_ATOMS: atom_id res chain seq x y z
N MET A 1 41.57 -15.30 -20.77
CA MET A 1 42.16 -16.54 -20.22
C MET A 1 41.02 -17.32 -19.59
N ALA A 2 40.64 -18.46 -20.15
CA ALA A 2 39.75 -19.39 -19.47
C ALA A 2 40.60 -20.23 -18.52
N ALA A 3 40.62 -19.87 -17.24
CA ALA A 3 41.19 -20.76 -16.22
C ALA A 3 40.23 -21.94 -16.06
N ALA A 4 40.63 -23.11 -16.56
CA ALA A 4 39.93 -24.35 -16.28
C ALA A 4 40.25 -24.74 -14.83
N PHE A 5 39.41 -24.31 -13.88
CA PHE A 5 39.47 -24.81 -12.52
C PHE A 5 39.03 -26.28 -12.53
N ALA A 6 39.86 -27.17 -11.99
CA ALA A 6 39.38 -28.49 -11.58
C ALA A 6 38.21 -28.27 -10.62
N ARG A 7 37.08 -28.94 -10.86
CA ARG A 7 35.87 -28.80 -10.04
C ARG A 7 36.19 -29.26 -8.62
N LEU A 8 36.37 -28.32 -7.70
CA LEU A 8 36.57 -28.60 -6.29
C LEU A 8 35.30 -29.24 -5.70
N ALA A 9 35.48 -30.22 -4.82
CA ALA A 9 34.38 -30.73 -4.02
C ALA A 9 33.85 -29.62 -3.09
N GLY A 10 32.58 -29.74 -2.67
CA GLY A 10 32.06 -28.87 -1.61
C GLY A 10 32.80 -29.10 -0.30
N GLY A 11 33.06 -28.04 0.44
CA GLY A 11 33.83 -28.03 1.69
C GLY A 11 35.05 -27.11 1.61
N GLY A 12 36.16 -27.56 2.18
CA GLY A 12 37.38 -26.79 2.38
C GLY A 12 37.85 -26.86 3.85
N PRO A 13 38.84 -26.06 4.23
CA PRO A 13 39.50 -25.05 3.42
C PRO A 13 40.44 -25.63 2.35
N TYR A 14 40.45 -25.01 1.17
CA TYR A 14 41.40 -25.26 0.09
C TYR A 14 42.43 -24.12 -0.01
N THR A 15 43.58 -24.40 -0.61
CA THR A 15 44.51 -23.38 -1.09
C THR A 15 44.36 -23.24 -2.60
N LEU A 16 44.02 -22.04 -3.06
CA LEU A 16 43.92 -21.70 -4.47
C LEU A 16 45.14 -20.89 -4.90
N VAL A 17 45.91 -21.42 -5.83
CA VAL A 17 47.05 -20.71 -6.44
C VAL A 17 46.65 -20.26 -7.83
N VAL A 18 46.67 -18.94 -8.05
CA VAL A 18 46.44 -18.32 -9.36
C VAL A 18 47.79 -17.86 -9.89
N SER A 19 48.25 -18.46 -10.99
CA SER A 19 49.54 -18.15 -11.60
C SER A 19 49.38 -17.52 -12.99
N GLY A 20 50.09 -16.42 -13.22
CA GLY A 20 50.21 -15.72 -14.50
C GLY A 20 51.60 -15.12 -14.63
N LYS A 21 51.70 -13.79 -14.79
CA LYS A 21 52.99 -13.08 -14.71
C LYS A 21 53.56 -13.01 -13.28
N ASN A 22 52.69 -13.17 -12.29
CA ASN A 22 52.97 -13.35 -10.87
C ASN A 22 52.15 -14.53 -10.34
N SER A 23 52.42 -14.98 -9.11
CA SER A 23 51.61 -15.98 -8.42
C SER A 23 50.88 -15.34 -7.25
N ILE A 24 49.57 -15.59 -7.15
CA ILE A 24 48.73 -15.20 -6.01
C ILE A 24 48.26 -16.48 -5.34
N THR A 25 48.55 -16.63 -4.05
CA THR A 25 48.08 -17.76 -3.25
C THR A 25 46.99 -17.29 -2.32
N LEU A 26 45.78 -17.81 -2.51
CA LEU A 26 44.63 -17.61 -1.64
C LEU A 26 44.50 -18.85 -0.76
N ASN A 27 44.64 -18.67 0.55
CA ASN A 27 44.41 -19.73 1.53
C ASN A 27 42.97 -19.64 2.05
N ASP A 28 42.52 -20.69 2.71
CA ASP A 28 41.23 -20.71 3.41
C ASP A 28 40.02 -20.51 2.46
N VAL A 29 40.09 -21.11 1.28
CA VAL A 29 39.04 -21.06 0.26
C VAL A 29 37.99 -22.15 0.52
N MET A 30 36.75 -21.76 0.75
CA MET A 30 35.63 -22.69 0.84
C MET A 30 34.85 -22.75 -0.47
N VAL A 31 34.31 -23.92 -0.79
CA VAL A 31 33.43 -24.13 -1.95
C VAL A 31 32.13 -24.73 -1.43
N GLY A 32 30.99 -24.17 -1.83
CA GLY A 32 29.70 -24.66 -1.34
C GLY A 32 28.53 -23.79 -1.76
N GLU A 33 27.55 -23.66 -0.87
CA GLU A 33 26.29 -23.00 -1.15
C GLU A 33 26.35 -21.52 -0.74
N VAL A 34 26.28 -20.61 -1.71
CA VAL A 34 26.34 -19.17 -1.47
C VAL A 34 24.97 -18.54 -1.67
N TRP A 35 24.48 -17.82 -0.65
CA TRP A 35 23.18 -17.16 -0.67
C TRP A 35 23.32 -15.64 -0.48
N LEU A 36 22.69 -14.89 -1.38
CA LEU A 36 22.62 -13.43 -1.29
C LEU A 36 21.47 -13.03 -0.35
N CYS A 37 21.81 -12.53 0.83
CA CYS A 37 20.90 -12.02 1.85
C CYS A 37 20.68 -10.52 1.65
N SER A 38 19.53 -10.13 1.09
CA SER A 38 19.23 -8.75 0.73
C SER A 38 17.89 -8.23 1.24
N GLY A 39 17.74 -6.91 1.23
CA GLY A 39 16.52 -6.22 1.63
C GLY A 39 16.81 -5.12 2.64
N GLN A 40 15.91 -4.93 3.59
CA GLN A 40 15.96 -3.82 4.54
C GLN A 40 16.32 -4.27 5.96
N SER A 41 15.83 -3.55 6.97
CA SER A 41 16.26 -3.64 8.36
C SER A 41 16.03 -5.02 8.97
N ASN A 42 14.99 -5.74 8.56
CA ASN A 42 14.74 -7.10 9.03
C ASN A 42 15.72 -8.15 8.44
N MET A 43 16.28 -7.91 7.24
CA MET A 43 17.43 -8.67 6.73
C MET A 43 18.74 -8.22 7.39
N GLU A 44 18.88 -6.92 7.66
CA GLU A 44 20.04 -6.34 8.32
C GLU A 44 20.16 -6.75 9.80
N TRP A 45 19.03 -7.10 10.43
CA TRP A 45 18.91 -7.50 11.83
C TRP A 45 19.93 -8.56 12.19
N THR A 46 20.56 -8.43 13.36
CA THR A 46 21.70 -9.26 13.74
C THR A 46 21.33 -10.37 14.72
N VAL A 47 22.11 -11.45 14.74
CA VAL A 47 21.92 -12.54 15.72
C VAL A 47 21.99 -12.02 17.15
N ARG A 48 22.84 -11.03 17.43
CA ARG A 48 22.93 -10.37 18.76
C ARG A 48 21.62 -9.76 19.22
N SER A 49 20.82 -9.27 18.28
CA SER A 49 19.54 -8.61 18.55
C SER A 49 18.36 -9.59 18.51
N SER A 50 18.59 -10.87 18.22
CA SER A 50 17.56 -11.91 18.20
C SER A 50 17.39 -12.57 19.57
N ASN A 51 16.33 -13.36 19.70
CA ASN A 51 16.12 -14.18 20.89
C ASN A 51 17.29 -15.13 21.10
N ASP A 52 17.55 -15.51 22.36
CA ASP A 52 18.49 -16.56 22.75
C ASP A 52 19.95 -16.40 22.29
N PHE A 53 20.41 -15.15 22.11
CA PHE A 53 21.75 -14.85 21.58
C PHE A 53 22.89 -15.56 22.34
N GLU A 54 22.86 -15.65 23.67
CA GLU A 54 23.96 -16.27 24.43
C GLU A 54 24.14 -17.75 24.11
N ASN A 55 23.05 -18.49 23.90
CA ASN A 55 23.12 -19.89 23.48
C ASN A 55 23.61 -20.00 22.03
N GLU A 56 23.15 -19.12 21.14
CA GLU A 56 23.61 -19.08 19.75
C GLU A 56 25.10 -18.72 19.66
N LYS A 57 25.59 -17.83 20.54
CA LYS A 57 27.00 -17.48 20.67
C LYS A 57 27.84 -18.72 20.99
N LEU A 58 27.41 -19.51 21.98
CA LEU A 58 28.12 -20.74 22.36
C LEU A 58 28.08 -21.79 21.24
N ALA A 59 26.91 -22.01 20.63
CA ALA A 59 26.73 -22.98 19.55
C ALA A 59 27.53 -22.64 18.29
N ALA A 60 27.82 -21.36 18.04
CA ALA A 60 28.59 -20.92 16.88
C ALA A 60 30.00 -21.50 16.80
N ALA A 61 30.57 -22.00 17.90
CA ALA A 61 31.84 -22.73 17.89
C ALA A 61 31.84 -23.96 16.97
N ALA A 62 30.67 -24.58 16.75
CA ALA A 62 30.50 -25.72 15.85
C ALA A 62 30.15 -25.32 14.40
N ASN A 63 30.09 -24.02 14.09
CA ASN A 63 29.56 -23.51 12.82
C ASN A 63 30.64 -22.93 11.88
N GLY A 64 31.90 -23.36 12.01
CA GLY A 64 33.03 -22.84 11.20
C GLY A 64 32.91 -23.04 9.67
N HIS A 65 31.98 -23.87 9.21
CA HIS A 65 31.64 -24.03 7.78
C HIS A 65 30.64 -22.96 7.27
N ILE A 66 30.09 -22.14 8.16
CA ILE A 66 29.27 -20.98 7.81
C ILE A 66 30.16 -19.74 7.75
N ARG A 67 30.04 -18.95 6.70
CA ARG A 67 30.75 -17.68 6.54
C ARG A 67 29.81 -16.57 6.09
N GLN A 68 30.11 -15.34 6.49
CA GLN A 68 29.39 -14.17 6.01
C GLN A 68 30.36 -13.11 5.48
N VAL A 69 30.02 -12.48 4.37
CA VAL A 69 30.58 -11.19 3.95
C VAL A 69 29.49 -10.12 4.06
N LYS A 70 29.76 -9.00 4.76
CA LYS A 70 28.84 -7.87 4.86
C LYS A 70 29.24 -6.79 3.86
N ILE A 71 28.31 -6.39 3.01
CA ILE A 71 28.51 -5.31 2.04
C ILE A 71 28.25 -3.96 2.72
N GLY A 72 29.18 -3.02 2.52
CA GLY A 72 29.07 -1.66 3.02
C GLY A 72 27.90 -0.91 2.37
N LYS A 73 27.25 -0.04 3.13
CA LYS A 73 26.15 0.80 2.64
C LYS A 73 26.69 1.89 1.71
N ALA A 74 26.30 1.85 0.45
CA ALA A 74 26.71 2.82 -0.55
C ALA A 74 25.61 3.04 -1.60
N THR A 75 25.65 4.17 -2.29
CA THR A 75 24.78 4.50 -3.43
C THR A 75 25.64 4.98 -4.57
N ALA A 76 25.34 4.58 -5.80
CA ALA A 76 26.07 5.04 -6.98
C ALA A 76 25.12 5.41 -8.13
N GLY A 77 25.56 6.34 -8.98
CA GLY A 77 24.84 6.73 -10.19
C GLY A 77 24.92 5.70 -11.30
N PHE A 78 25.99 4.91 -11.32
CA PHE A 78 26.27 3.88 -12.31
C PHE A 78 26.73 2.60 -11.62
N PRO A 79 26.58 1.43 -12.28
CA PRO A 79 27.08 0.15 -11.78
C PRO A 79 28.57 0.23 -11.41
N GLU A 80 28.88 -0.08 -10.15
CA GLU A 80 30.26 -0.24 -9.67
C GLU A 80 30.75 -1.67 -9.99
N GLU A 81 32.06 -1.80 -10.18
CA GLU A 81 32.72 -3.06 -10.57
C GLU A 81 33.27 -3.86 -9.37
N ASP A 82 33.52 -3.20 -8.24
CA ASP A 82 34.17 -3.82 -7.07
C ASP A 82 33.63 -3.27 -5.74
N VAL A 83 33.76 -4.07 -4.68
CA VAL A 83 33.33 -3.73 -3.32
C VAL A 83 34.33 -4.22 -2.29
N LYS A 84 34.70 -3.32 -1.37
CA LYS A 84 35.57 -3.68 -0.25
C LYS A 84 34.76 -4.38 0.84
N ALA A 85 34.93 -5.69 0.94
CA ALA A 85 34.31 -6.51 1.98
C ALA A 85 35.16 -7.76 2.27
N GLU A 86 35.04 -8.28 3.49
CA GLU A 86 35.82 -9.43 3.95
C GLU A 86 34.89 -10.56 4.42
N TRP A 87 35.25 -11.80 4.07
CA TRP A 87 34.57 -12.99 4.56
C TRP A 87 34.96 -13.25 6.02
N GLN A 88 33.96 -13.36 6.89
CA GLN A 88 34.11 -13.69 8.29
C GLN A 88 33.66 -15.12 8.55
N VAL A 89 34.51 -15.90 9.22
CA VAL A 89 34.17 -17.24 9.70
C VAL A 89 33.20 -17.12 10.87
N CYS A 90 32.14 -17.94 10.87
CA CYS A 90 31.22 -18.01 12.00
C CYS A 90 31.90 -18.65 13.22
N GLY A 91 31.83 -17.94 14.34
CA GLY A 91 32.31 -18.39 15.65
C GLY A 91 31.72 -17.52 16.76
N PRO A 92 32.00 -17.84 18.04
CA PRO A 92 31.40 -17.14 19.17
C PRO A 92 31.60 -15.61 19.14
N GLU A 93 32.76 -15.15 18.67
CA GLU A 93 33.07 -13.71 18.65
C GLU A 93 32.51 -12.97 17.42
N THR A 94 32.14 -13.70 16.35
CA THR A 94 31.70 -13.10 15.08
C THR A 94 30.20 -13.23 14.83
N VAL A 95 29.57 -14.31 15.29
CA VAL A 95 28.16 -14.65 14.97
C VAL A 95 27.18 -13.53 15.33
N GLY A 96 27.48 -12.77 16.39
CA GLY A 96 26.63 -11.65 16.82
C GLY A 96 26.42 -10.58 15.76
N ALA A 97 27.32 -10.43 14.78
CA ALA A 97 27.21 -9.46 13.68
C ALA A 97 26.61 -10.06 12.38
N PHE A 98 26.27 -11.35 12.38
CA PHE A 98 25.67 -11.99 11.21
C PHE A 98 24.23 -11.53 11.02
N THR A 99 23.75 -11.48 9.76
CA THR A 99 22.30 -11.36 9.51
C THR A 99 21.61 -12.52 10.19
N ALA A 100 20.62 -12.24 11.05
CA ALA A 100 19.94 -13.25 11.81
C ALA A 100 19.15 -14.20 10.89
N ALA A 101 18.35 -13.64 9.96
CA ALA A 101 17.58 -14.44 9.01
C ALA A 101 18.49 -15.35 8.16
N GLY A 102 19.62 -14.82 7.68
CA GLY A 102 20.59 -15.59 6.91
C GLY A 102 21.34 -16.63 7.75
N TYR A 103 21.76 -16.29 8.97
CA TYR A 103 22.47 -17.20 9.87
C TYR A 103 21.60 -18.40 10.25
N PHE A 104 20.36 -18.17 10.69
CA PHE A 104 19.46 -19.25 11.06
C PHE A 104 19.09 -20.10 9.84
N PHE A 105 18.94 -19.51 8.66
CA PHE A 105 18.81 -20.26 7.40
C PHE A 105 20.04 -21.17 7.15
N ALA A 106 21.25 -20.62 7.25
CA ALA A 106 22.49 -21.35 7.01
C ALA A 106 22.72 -22.48 8.03
N ARG A 107 22.32 -22.26 9.29
CA ARG A 107 22.43 -23.27 10.35
C ARG A 107 21.60 -24.51 10.02
N GLU A 108 20.35 -24.32 9.62
CA GLU A 108 19.47 -25.44 9.25
C GLU A 108 19.96 -26.13 7.96
N LEU A 109 20.45 -25.37 6.98
CA LEU A 109 21.02 -25.96 5.76
C LEU A 109 22.33 -26.73 6.02
N LYS A 110 23.19 -26.24 6.92
CA LYS A 110 24.42 -26.95 7.30
C LYS A 110 24.09 -28.36 7.81
N ASP A 111 23.06 -28.48 8.64
CA ASP A 111 22.68 -29.77 9.23
C ASP A 111 22.04 -30.69 8.17
N ALA A 112 21.30 -30.13 7.22
CA ALA A 112 20.72 -30.87 6.10
C ALA A 112 21.73 -31.23 4.99
N LEU A 113 22.85 -30.51 4.89
CA LEU A 113 23.90 -30.67 3.87
C LEU A 113 25.27 -30.87 4.54
N PRO A 114 25.48 -32.01 5.23
CA PRO A 114 26.69 -32.22 6.01
C PRO A 114 27.95 -32.15 5.14
N GLY A 115 28.94 -31.39 5.62
CA GLY A 115 30.22 -31.21 4.94
C GLY A 115 30.25 -30.10 3.87
N ILE A 116 29.10 -29.52 3.51
CA ILE A 116 29.04 -28.42 2.55
C ILE A 116 29.19 -27.08 3.28
N ALA A 117 30.06 -26.21 2.78
CA ALA A 117 30.20 -24.85 3.30
C ALA A 117 29.02 -23.97 2.89
N ILE A 118 28.54 -23.11 3.79
CA ILE A 118 27.45 -22.17 3.52
C ILE A 118 27.99 -20.73 3.60
N GLY A 119 27.96 -20.01 2.48
CA GLY A 119 28.35 -18.61 2.39
C GLY A 119 27.13 -17.68 2.36
N LEU A 120 27.17 -16.61 3.15
CA LEU A 120 26.14 -15.58 3.19
C LEU A 120 26.73 -14.25 2.70
N ILE A 121 26.17 -13.71 1.62
CA ILE A 121 26.48 -12.33 1.19
C ILE A 121 25.40 -11.42 1.74
N ASN A 122 25.71 -10.67 2.79
CA ASN A 122 24.76 -9.76 3.44
C ASN A 122 24.83 -8.37 2.78
N SER A 123 23.95 -8.11 1.81
CA SER A 123 23.79 -6.80 1.15
C SER A 123 22.43 -6.22 1.50
N SER A 124 22.34 -5.52 2.64
CA SER A 124 21.07 -5.04 3.19
C SER A 124 21.20 -3.65 3.81
N TRP A 125 20.12 -2.87 3.73
CA TRP A 125 20.05 -1.50 4.27
C TRP A 125 18.64 -1.14 4.76
N GLY A 126 18.52 -0.92 6.08
CA GLY A 126 17.30 -0.48 6.75
C GLY A 126 16.55 0.69 6.12
N GLY A 127 15.22 0.58 6.09
CA GLY A 127 14.30 1.62 5.62
C GLY A 127 14.23 1.80 4.10
N THR A 128 14.94 0.98 3.32
CA THR A 128 14.96 1.11 1.86
C THR A 128 13.75 0.45 1.20
N ARG A 129 13.26 1.08 0.13
CA ARG A 129 12.25 0.49 -0.75
C ARG A 129 12.86 -0.59 -1.67
N ILE A 130 12.07 -1.28 -2.48
CA ILE A 130 12.54 -2.30 -3.44
C ILE A 130 13.21 -1.71 -4.70
N GLU A 131 12.78 -0.51 -5.10
CA GLU A 131 13.22 0.16 -6.33
C GLU A 131 14.73 0.41 -6.40
N PRO A 132 15.42 0.86 -5.33
CA PRO A 132 16.86 1.06 -5.34
C PRO A 132 17.68 -0.19 -5.61
N TRP A 133 17.18 -1.38 -5.23
CA TRP A 133 17.84 -2.68 -5.40
C TRP A 133 17.62 -3.30 -6.78
N THR A 134 16.73 -2.70 -7.58
CA THR A 134 16.31 -3.25 -8.87
C THR A 134 17.18 -2.67 -9.99
N PRO A 135 17.82 -3.51 -10.83
CA PRO A 135 18.59 -3.02 -11.96
C PRO A 135 17.67 -2.41 -13.03
N PRO A 136 18.17 -1.47 -13.87
CA PRO A 136 17.37 -0.83 -14.92
C PRO A 136 16.63 -1.82 -15.83
N VAL A 137 17.28 -2.94 -16.19
CA VAL A 137 16.69 -3.98 -17.05
C VAL A 137 15.45 -4.63 -16.45
N GLY A 138 15.38 -4.73 -15.12
CA GLY A 138 14.21 -5.23 -14.41
C GLY A 138 12.99 -4.33 -14.60
N PHE A 139 13.16 -3.01 -14.56
CA PHE A 139 12.06 -2.07 -14.81
C PHE A 139 11.63 -2.07 -16.28
N ALA A 140 12.58 -2.18 -17.21
CA ALA A 140 12.29 -2.27 -18.64
C ALA A 140 11.47 -3.53 -19.00
N GLY A 141 11.67 -4.64 -18.28
CA GLY A 141 10.97 -5.91 -18.50
C GLY A 141 9.53 -5.96 -17.98
N VAL A 142 9.06 -4.96 -17.22
CA VAL A 142 7.73 -4.97 -16.59
C VAL A 142 6.91 -3.76 -17.04
N PRO A 143 5.90 -3.93 -17.92
CA PRO A 143 5.12 -2.82 -18.48
C PRO A 143 4.46 -1.92 -17.43
N ALA A 144 4.03 -2.48 -16.29
CA ALA A 144 3.43 -1.72 -15.20
C ALA A 144 4.40 -0.71 -14.53
N LEU A 145 5.71 -0.83 -14.78
CA LEU A 145 6.75 0.03 -14.23
C LEU A 145 7.36 0.97 -15.27
N LYS A 146 6.70 1.15 -16.42
CA LYS A 146 7.15 2.03 -17.51
C LYS A 146 7.54 3.42 -17.02
N ASP A 147 6.75 4.01 -16.12
CA ASP A 147 7.03 5.35 -15.59
C ASP A 147 8.36 5.44 -14.81
N ILE A 148 8.77 4.36 -14.14
CA ILE A 148 10.07 4.29 -13.45
C ILE A 148 11.17 4.14 -14.50
N ASN A 149 10.97 3.25 -15.47
CA ASN A 149 11.92 3.01 -16.56
C ASN A 149 12.20 4.28 -17.39
N ASP A 150 11.14 4.99 -17.82
CA ASP A 150 11.28 6.22 -18.61
C ASP A 150 12.06 7.30 -17.84
N LYS A 151 11.84 7.42 -16.53
CA LYS A 151 12.60 8.35 -15.67
C LYS A 151 14.07 7.95 -15.54
N LEU A 152 14.36 6.65 -15.47
CA LEU A 152 15.73 6.16 -15.48
C LEU A 152 16.42 6.45 -16.83
N ILE A 153 15.74 6.22 -17.95
CA ILE A 153 16.24 6.55 -19.29
C ILE A 153 16.57 8.04 -19.40
N LEU A 154 15.71 8.92 -18.90
CA LEU A 154 15.94 10.37 -18.87
C LEU A 154 17.09 10.81 -17.96
N LYS A 155 17.62 9.91 -17.12
CA LYS A 155 18.76 10.17 -16.22
C LYS A 155 20.04 9.47 -16.65
N ASP A 156 19.97 8.64 -17.67
CA ASP A 156 21.11 7.96 -18.27
C ASP A 156 21.74 8.85 -19.35
N PRO A 157 22.97 9.36 -19.17
CA PRO A 157 23.64 10.23 -20.13
C PRO A 157 23.93 9.56 -21.47
N THR A 158 23.85 8.23 -21.55
CA THR A 158 24.03 7.49 -22.79
C THR A 158 22.76 7.46 -23.65
N SER A 159 21.59 7.74 -23.07
CA SER A 159 20.30 7.61 -23.74
C SER A 159 19.99 8.74 -24.73
N GLY A 160 19.19 8.42 -25.75
CA GLY A 160 18.66 9.42 -26.70
C GLY A 160 17.84 10.51 -26.01
N PRO A 161 16.82 10.17 -25.19
CA PRO A 161 16.00 11.16 -24.49
C PRO A 161 16.77 12.10 -23.58
N TYR A 162 17.80 11.61 -22.87
CA TYR A 162 18.69 12.46 -22.07
C TYR A 162 19.42 13.46 -22.98
N LYS A 163 20.06 12.97 -24.05
CA LYS A 163 20.85 13.81 -24.98
C LYS A 163 19.99 14.88 -25.63
N GLU A 164 18.78 14.52 -26.06
CA GLU A 164 17.82 15.46 -26.65
C GLU A 164 17.43 16.57 -25.66
N THR A 165 17.06 16.19 -24.44
CA THR A 165 16.68 17.13 -23.37
C THR A 165 17.84 18.05 -22.98
N LEU A 166 19.06 17.49 -22.86
CA LEU A 166 20.25 18.27 -22.54
C LEU A 166 20.58 19.24 -23.68
N ASN A 167 20.52 18.81 -24.94
CA ASN A 167 20.75 19.69 -26.09
C ASN A 167 19.76 20.86 -26.15
N LYS A 168 18.47 20.61 -25.84
CA LYS A 168 17.47 21.67 -25.73
C LYS A 168 17.83 22.68 -24.63
N TYR A 169 18.19 22.19 -23.44
CA TYR A 169 18.63 23.06 -22.34
C TYR A 169 19.88 23.87 -22.69
N LEU A 170 20.86 23.27 -23.37
CA LEU A 170 22.06 23.97 -23.83
C LEU A 170 21.72 25.08 -24.83
N ALA A 171 20.77 24.84 -25.74
CA ALA A 171 20.30 25.86 -26.68
C ALA A 171 19.61 27.03 -25.97
N GLU A 172 18.75 26.75 -24.98
CA GLU A 172 18.10 27.76 -24.14
C GLU A 172 19.13 28.58 -23.34
N LEU A 173 20.12 27.92 -22.74
CA LEU A 173 21.18 28.58 -21.98
C LEU A 173 22.08 29.44 -22.88
N GLN A 174 22.34 29.00 -24.12
CA GLN A 174 23.08 29.78 -25.10
C GLN A 174 22.31 31.03 -25.52
N ALA A 175 21.00 30.92 -25.76
CA ALA A 175 20.13 32.06 -26.06
C ALA A 175 20.09 33.05 -24.90
N TRP A 176 19.90 32.56 -23.67
CA TRP A 176 19.92 33.39 -22.46
C TRP A 176 21.29 34.08 -22.26
N THR A 177 22.40 33.39 -22.52
CA THR A 177 23.74 33.97 -22.42
C THR A 177 23.94 35.12 -23.42
N ALA A 178 23.35 35.03 -24.61
CA ALA A 178 23.37 36.10 -25.59
C ALA A 178 22.54 37.31 -25.11
N GLU A 179 21.34 37.08 -24.57
CA GLU A 179 20.50 38.13 -23.96
C GLU A 179 21.23 38.80 -22.79
N ALA A 180 21.83 38.01 -21.88
CA ALA A 180 22.57 38.51 -20.73
C ALA A 180 23.73 39.43 -21.12
N ARG A 181 24.44 39.12 -22.20
CA ARG A 181 25.51 39.98 -22.74
C ARG A 181 24.96 41.29 -23.31
N SER A 182 23.80 41.26 -23.97
CA SER A 182 23.12 42.48 -24.44
C SER A 182 22.66 43.34 -23.26
N SER A 183 21.97 42.73 -22.28
CA SER A 183 21.47 43.43 -21.10
C SER A 183 22.56 44.11 -20.29
N LEU A 184 23.77 43.52 -20.26
CA LEU A 184 24.93 44.13 -19.61
C LEU A 184 25.42 45.39 -20.33
N GLN A 185 25.34 45.42 -21.67
CA GLN A 185 25.78 46.56 -22.48
C GLN A 185 24.76 47.70 -22.45
N ASP A 186 23.48 47.38 -22.55
CA ASP A 186 22.38 48.34 -22.61
C ASP A 186 21.80 48.71 -21.22
N GLN A 187 22.32 48.09 -20.15
CA GLN A 187 21.89 48.28 -18.75
C GLN A 187 20.41 47.96 -18.50
N SER A 188 19.82 47.05 -19.29
CA SER A 188 18.45 46.59 -19.11
C SER A 188 18.31 45.48 -18.05
N LEU A 189 17.07 45.27 -17.60
CA LEU A 189 16.73 44.18 -16.67
C LEU A 189 16.82 42.83 -17.37
N LEU A 190 17.66 41.94 -16.84
CA LEU A 190 17.84 40.57 -17.32
C LEU A 190 16.95 39.58 -16.54
N LYS A 191 16.31 38.66 -17.26
CA LYS A 191 15.56 37.55 -16.65
C LYS A 191 16.52 36.50 -16.06
N PRO A 192 16.12 35.73 -15.02
CA PRO A 192 16.94 34.63 -14.52
C PRO A 192 17.27 33.59 -15.61
N ALA A 193 18.44 32.96 -15.48
CA ALA A 193 18.85 31.87 -16.35
C ALA A 193 17.84 30.70 -16.31
N PRO A 194 17.69 29.93 -17.41
CA PRO A 194 16.88 28.73 -17.39
C PRO A 194 17.40 27.76 -16.32
N ALA A 195 16.49 27.18 -15.53
CA ALA A 195 16.85 26.20 -14.50
C ALA A 195 17.31 24.89 -15.13
N TYR A 196 18.28 24.21 -14.50
CA TYR A 196 18.71 22.87 -14.95
C TYR A 196 17.51 21.91 -14.94
N PRO A 197 17.30 21.11 -16.01
CA PRO A 197 16.12 20.25 -16.08
C PRO A 197 16.13 19.18 -14.99
N GLU A 198 15.14 19.21 -14.09
CA GLU A 198 15.03 18.26 -12.97
C GLU A 198 14.93 16.79 -13.46
N ALA A 199 14.39 16.57 -14.66
CA ALA A 199 14.34 15.27 -15.32
C ALA A 199 15.73 14.65 -15.51
N LEU A 200 16.78 15.46 -15.73
CA LEU A 200 18.15 14.99 -15.94
C LEU A 200 18.95 14.80 -14.64
N ARG A 201 18.46 15.33 -13.51
CA ARG A 201 19.20 15.28 -12.24
C ARG A 201 19.45 13.83 -11.81
N PRO A 202 20.70 13.39 -11.62
CA PRO A 202 21.00 12.02 -11.23
C PRO A 202 20.42 11.66 -9.86
N TYR A 203 19.86 10.45 -9.75
CA TYR A 203 19.20 9.98 -8.54
C TYR A 203 20.13 9.85 -7.32
N HIS A 204 21.40 9.53 -7.53
CA HIS A 204 22.40 9.43 -6.47
C HIS A 204 22.76 10.79 -5.84
N LEU A 205 22.35 11.92 -6.45
CA LEU A 205 22.52 13.28 -5.92
C LEU A 205 21.22 13.85 -5.30
N SER A 206 20.21 13.01 -5.12
CA SER A 206 18.97 13.40 -4.42
C SER A 206 19.21 13.47 -2.91
N ALA A 207 18.27 14.05 -2.16
CA ALA A 207 18.34 14.10 -0.70
C ALA A 207 18.19 12.73 -0.02
N SER A 208 17.75 11.71 -0.75
CA SER A 208 17.59 10.34 -0.24
C SER A 208 17.94 9.35 -1.34
N PRO A 209 19.23 9.27 -1.74
CA PRO A 209 19.67 8.46 -2.87
C PRO A 209 19.37 6.98 -2.66
N GLN A 210 19.43 6.49 -1.42
CA GLN A 210 19.08 5.13 -1.03
C GLN A 210 17.59 4.77 -1.19
N GLN A 211 16.74 5.73 -1.56
CA GLN A 211 15.32 5.52 -1.89
C GLN A 211 15.04 5.63 -3.38
N GLN A 212 16.03 6.03 -4.18
CA GLN A 212 15.86 6.22 -5.61
C GLN A 212 16.13 4.93 -6.40
N PRO A 213 15.44 4.71 -7.53
CA PRO A 213 15.64 3.52 -8.35
C PRO A 213 17.10 3.27 -8.75
N ALA A 214 17.50 1.98 -8.76
CA ALA A 214 18.81 1.47 -9.16
C ALA A 214 20.05 1.91 -8.36
N THR A 215 19.96 2.88 -7.45
CA THR A 215 21.16 3.44 -6.78
C THR A 215 21.87 2.48 -5.83
N LEU A 216 21.14 1.60 -5.15
CA LEU A 216 21.71 0.56 -4.28
C LEU A 216 22.14 -0.66 -5.09
N TYR A 217 21.40 -1.00 -6.16
CA TYR A 217 21.83 -1.98 -7.13
C TYR A 217 23.24 -1.64 -7.63
N ASN A 218 23.41 -0.40 -8.10
CA ASN A 218 24.65 0.08 -8.67
C ASN A 218 25.86 -0.09 -7.73
N ALA A 219 25.71 0.22 -6.44
CA ALA A 219 26.83 0.22 -5.50
C ALA A 219 26.99 -1.07 -4.67
N MET A 220 25.90 -1.81 -4.43
CA MET A 220 25.87 -2.91 -3.45
C MET A 220 25.53 -4.27 -4.05
N ILE A 221 25.07 -4.33 -5.30
CA ILE A 221 24.66 -5.56 -6.00
C ILE A 221 25.50 -5.78 -7.25
N SER A 222 25.67 -4.75 -8.10
CA SER A 222 26.48 -4.84 -9.33
C SER A 222 27.91 -5.36 -9.09
N PRO A 223 28.65 -4.91 -8.06
CA PRO A 223 29.99 -5.43 -7.77
C PRO A 223 30.03 -6.92 -7.42
N LEU A 224 28.87 -7.52 -7.08
CA LEU A 224 28.75 -8.94 -6.77
C LEU A 224 28.49 -9.77 -8.01
N VAL A 225 28.19 -9.15 -9.15
CA VAL A 225 27.97 -9.85 -10.42
C VAL A 225 29.33 -10.02 -11.12
N PRO A 226 29.74 -11.23 -11.55
CA PRO A 226 28.98 -12.48 -11.63
C PRO A 226 29.39 -13.51 -10.56
N TYR A 227 29.60 -13.11 -9.30
CA TYR A 227 29.92 -14.06 -8.21
C TYR A 227 28.84 -15.15 -8.15
N ALA A 228 29.28 -16.41 -8.16
CA ALA A 228 28.37 -17.54 -8.24
C ALA A 228 27.53 -17.66 -6.96
N ILE A 229 26.21 -17.64 -7.12
CA ILE A 229 25.25 -17.84 -6.04
C ILE A 229 24.38 -19.06 -6.30
N ARG A 230 23.95 -19.73 -5.23
CA ARG A 230 22.87 -20.69 -5.30
C ARG A 230 21.54 -20.00 -5.46
N GLY A 231 21.31 -18.91 -4.75
CA GLY A 231 20.04 -18.19 -4.75
C GLY A 231 20.08 -16.94 -3.87
N ALA A 232 18.92 -16.30 -3.71
CA ALA A 232 18.76 -15.09 -2.92
C ALA A 232 17.71 -15.26 -1.81
N LEU A 233 17.98 -14.65 -0.66
CA LEU A 233 17.05 -14.43 0.44
C LEU A 233 16.67 -12.95 0.48
N TRP A 234 15.39 -12.65 0.59
CA TRP A 234 14.88 -11.28 0.56
C TRP A 234 13.93 -11.00 1.72
N TYR A 235 14.26 -10.00 2.53
CA TYR A 235 13.38 -9.56 3.61
C TYR A 235 13.20 -8.05 3.56
N GLN A 236 12.13 -7.65 2.89
CA GLN A 236 11.75 -6.27 2.66
C GLN A 236 10.29 -6.17 2.26
N GLY A 237 9.68 -5.03 2.55
CA GLY A 237 8.36 -4.63 2.07
C GLY A 237 7.77 -3.49 2.88
N GLU A 238 8.26 -3.27 4.10
CA GLU A 238 7.72 -2.29 5.05
C GLU A 238 7.78 -0.87 4.49
N SER A 239 8.84 -0.49 3.77
CA SER A 239 8.92 0.81 3.09
C SER A 239 8.06 0.92 1.82
N ASN A 240 7.47 -0.20 1.37
CA ASN A 240 6.56 -0.30 0.23
C ASN A 240 5.13 -0.66 0.65
N LEU A 241 4.78 -0.50 1.94
CA LEU A 241 3.49 -0.91 2.50
C LEU A 241 2.27 -0.39 1.72
N GLY A 242 2.36 0.84 1.19
CA GLY A 242 1.28 1.47 0.42
C GLY A 242 1.16 1.03 -1.05
N ASP A 243 2.04 0.16 -1.53
CA ASP A 243 2.09 -0.20 -2.96
C ASP A 243 0.94 -1.16 -3.38
N GLY A 244 0.38 -1.94 -2.44
CA GLY A 244 -0.57 -3.01 -2.76
C GLY A 244 -0.03 -3.94 -3.86
N MET A 245 -0.85 -4.29 -4.85
CA MET A 245 -0.45 -5.15 -5.97
C MET A 245 0.67 -4.58 -6.85
N MET A 246 1.00 -3.29 -6.76
CA MET A 246 2.19 -2.75 -7.44
C MET A 246 3.49 -3.35 -6.86
N TYR A 247 3.48 -3.83 -5.61
CA TYR A 247 4.60 -4.56 -5.03
C TYR A 247 4.92 -5.84 -5.81
N TYR A 248 3.90 -6.57 -6.30
CA TYR A 248 4.08 -7.76 -7.13
C TYR A 248 4.78 -7.42 -8.46
N GLU A 249 4.41 -6.31 -9.09
CA GLU A 249 5.06 -5.82 -10.31
C GLU A 249 6.53 -5.46 -10.06
N LYS A 250 6.83 -4.76 -8.95
CA LYS A 250 8.20 -4.44 -8.54
C LYS A 250 9.01 -5.68 -8.18
N LYS A 251 8.38 -6.69 -7.59
CA LYS A 251 9.03 -7.96 -7.28
C LYS A 251 9.41 -8.73 -8.54
N LYS A 252 8.54 -8.75 -9.56
CA LYS A 252 8.88 -9.30 -10.89
C LYS A 252 10.12 -8.62 -11.45
N ALA A 253 10.15 -7.29 -11.46
CA ALA A 253 11.29 -6.51 -11.94
C ALA A 253 12.59 -6.83 -11.19
N LEU A 254 12.54 -6.90 -9.86
CA LEU A 254 13.71 -7.27 -9.04
C LEU A 254 14.23 -8.67 -9.40
N VAL A 255 13.36 -9.69 -9.37
CA VAL A 255 13.75 -11.10 -9.57
C VAL A 255 14.27 -11.33 -10.98
N GLN A 256 13.53 -10.87 -12.00
CA GLN A 256 13.91 -11.01 -13.40
C GLN A 256 15.17 -10.22 -13.71
N GLY A 257 15.24 -8.97 -13.24
CA GLY A 257 16.41 -8.12 -13.45
C GLY A 257 17.68 -8.73 -12.84
N TRP A 258 17.60 -9.30 -11.64
CA TRP A 258 18.75 -10.01 -11.05
C TRP A 258 19.12 -11.26 -11.84
N ARG A 259 18.16 -12.10 -12.23
CA ARG A 259 18.45 -13.29 -13.05
C ARG A 259 19.13 -12.94 -14.37
N GLU A 260 18.71 -11.85 -15.00
CA GLU A 260 19.27 -11.37 -16.26
C GLU A 260 20.71 -10.88 -16.11
N ILE A 261 21.02 -10.05 -15.11
CA ILE A 261 22.39 -9.56 -14.90
C ILE A 261 23.36 -10.65 -14.43
N TRP A 262 22.89 -11.61 -13.62
CA TRP A 262 23.72 -12.72 -13.14
C TRP A 262 23.99 -13.75 -14.24
N GLN A 263 23.07 -13.91 -15.19
CA GLN A 263 23.15 -14.93 -16.25
C GLN A 263 23.33 -16.36 -15.71
N GLN A 264 22.74 -16.65 -14.55
CA GLN A 264 22.79 -17.95 -13.87
C GLN A 264 21.45 -18.71 -13.92
N GLY A 265 20.63 -18.43 -14.94
CA GLY A 265 19.30 -19.03 -15.09
C GLY A 265 18.32 -18.60 -14.00
N ASP A 266 17.31 -19.44 -13.74
CA ASP A 266 16.25 -19.18 -12.77
C ASP A 266 16.65 -19.57 -11.34
N PHE A 267 17.72 -18.96 -10.81
CA PHE A 267 18.14 -19.26 -9.45
C PHE A 267 17.00 -19.04 -8.43
N PRO A 268 16.90 -19.88 -7.38
CA PRO A 268 15.91 -19.75 -6.32
C PRO A 268 15.92 -18.39 -5.65
N PHE A 269 14.73 -17.85 -5.41
CA PHE A 269 14.57 -16.55 -4.77
C PHE A 269 13.53 -16.67 -3.65
N TYR A 270 13.98 -16.72 -2.41
CA TYR A 270 13.10 -16.89 -1.26
C TYR A 270 12.95 -15.60 -0.48
N PHE A 271 11.75 -15.32 -0.03
CA PHE A 271 11.47 -14.07 0.66
C PHE A 271 10.57 -14.27 1.87
N VAL A 272 10.55 -13.26 2.75
CA VAL A 272 9.80 -13.31 4.00
C VAL A 272 8.58 -12.42 3.89
N GLN A 273 7.41 -12.95 4.24
CA GLN A 273 6.19 -12.17 4.40
C GLN A 273 6.39 -11.12 5.50
N LEU A 274 5.76 -9.95 5.42
CA LEU A 274 5.85 -8.98 6.52
C LEU A 274 5.16 -9.51 7.78
N ALA A 275 5.71 -9.17 8.95
CA ALA A 275 5.05 -9.40 10.22
C ALA A 275 3.96 -8.34 10.48
N PRO A 276 2.90 -8.65 11.24
CA PRO A 276 1.94 -7.67 11.73
C PRO A 276 2.65 -6.59 12.55
N TYR A 277 2.29 -5.33 12.32
CA TYR A 277 2.84 -4.20 13.05
C TYR A 277 1.88 -3.00 13.01
N ASN A 278 1.92 -2.18 14.05
CA ASN A 278 1.17 -0.94 14.08
C ASN A 278 1.85 0.17 13.24
N TYR A 279 1.54 0.25 11.95
CA TYR A 279 2.05 1.30 11.04
C TYR A 279 1.40 2.69 11.27
N GLY A 280 1.28 3.14 12.52
CA GLY A 280 0.70 4.43 12.90
C GLY A 280 -0.82 4.38 13.08
N ASP A 281 -1.45 5.57 13.06
CA ASP A 281 -2.85 5.84 13.47
C ASP A 281 -3.80 4.63 13.30
N PRO A 282 -4.30 4.05 14.42
CA PRO A 282 -5.26 2.95 14.43
C PRO A 282 -6.49 3.18 13.54
N GLN A 283 -6.86 4.44 13.28
CA GLN A 283 -8.08 4.82 12.57
C GLN A 283 -7.92 5.04 11.06
N LYS A 284 -6.68 5.10 10.52
CA LYS A 284 -6.46 5.52 9.13
C LYS A 284 -6.53 4.40 8.10
N ASP A 285 -6.05 3.20 8.45
CA ASP A 285 -6.08 2.04 7.55
C ASP A 285 -5.74 0.72 8.26
N SER A 286 -6.75 -0.05 8.68
CA SER A 286 -6.50 -1.36 9.30
C SER A 286 -6.15 -2.46 8.29
N GLU A 287 -6.58 -2.31 7.04
CA GLU A 287 -6.50 -3.35 6.01
C GLU A 287 -5.19 -3.27 5.19
N ILE A 288 -4.34 -2.29 5.47
CA ILE A 288 -3.09 -2.04 4.74
C ILE A 288 -2.18 -3.27 4.69
N MET A 289 -2.13 -4.04 5.79
CA MET A 289 -1.37 -5.28 5.86
C MET A 289 -1.98 -6.38 5.00
N GLY A 290 -3.32 -6.49 4.95
CA GLY A 290 -4.01 -7.44 4.08
C GLY A 290 -3.65 -7.23 2.61
N ARG A 291 -3.61 -5.97 2.16
CA ARG A 291 -3.24 -5.63 0.76
C ARG A 291 -1.79 -5.95 0.42
N ILE A 292 -0.82 -5.61 1.28
CA ILE A 292 0.58 -5.95 0.99
C ILE A 292 0.84 -7.46 1.12
N TRP A 293 0.18 -8.15 2.05
CA TRP A 293 0.29 -9.61 2.17
C TRP A 293 -0.29 -10.33 0.96
N GLU A 294 -1.40 -9.86 0.41
CA GLU A 294 -1.93 -10.38 -0.85
C GLU A 294 -0.93 -10.18 -2.00
N ALA A 295 -0.31 -9.00 -2.09
CA ALA A 295 0.72 -8.75 -3.09
C ALA A 295 1.97 -9.63 -2.89
N GLN A 296 2.39 -9.87 -1.64
CA GLN A 296 3.46 -10.80 -1.31
C GLN A 296 3.10 -12.24 -1.69
N ALA A 297 1.91 -12.73 -1.34
CA ALA A 297 1.44 -14.06 -1.73
C ALA A 297 1.39 -14.22 -3.26
N ALA A 298 0.98 -13.18 -4.00
CA ALA A 298 0.99 -13.19 -5.46
C ALA A 298 2.40 -13.36 -6.06
N CYS A 299 3.46 -12.97 -5.34
CA CYS A 299 4.85 -13.14 -5.80
C CYS A 299 5.27 -14.60 -5.95
N GLU A 300 4.59 -15.56 -5.30
CA GLU A 300 4.86 -16.99 -5.50
C GLU A 300 4.45 -17.51 -6.89
N LYS A 301 3.71 -16.71 -7.67
CA LYS A 301 3.44 -16.97 -9.10
C LYS A 301 4.69 -16.83 -9.97
N ILE A 302 5.74 -16.17 -9.47
CA ILE A 302 7.01 -16.03 -10.17
C ILE A 302 7.77 -17.37 -10.06
N PRO A 303 8.21 -17.99 -11.18
CA PRO A 303 8.91 -19.27 -11.13
C PRO A 303 10.16 -19.24 -10.25
N GLY A 304 10.35 -20.28 -9.43
CA GLY A 304 11.48 -20.39 -8.49
C GLY A 304 11.40 -19.46 -7.28
N VAL A 305 10.30 -18.74 -7.08
CA VAL A 305 10.08 -17.88 -5.90
C VAL A 305 9.29 -18.64 -4.83
N GLY A 306 9.64 -18.45 -3.56
CA GLY A 306 8.93 -19.02 -2.41
C GLY A 306 8.88 -18.08 -1.21
N MET A 307 7.80 -18.14 -0.43
CA MET A 307 7.54 -17.24 0.69
C MET A 307 7.58 -17.94 2.05
N ALA A 308 8.40 -17.44 2.98
CA ALA A 308 8.29 -17.76 4.40
C ALA A 308 7.20 -16.90 5.04
N VAL A 309 6.09 -17.52 5.43
CA VAL A 309 4.99 -16.89 6.20
C VAL A 309 5.44 -16.70 7.63
N ILE A 310 5.23 -15.51 8.22
CA ILE A 310 5.67 -15.17 9.59
C ILE A 310 4.67 -14.30 10.36
N ASN A 311 3.42 -14.27 9.90
CA ASN A 311 2.37 -13.45 10.50
C ASN A 311 2.01 -13.83 11.94
N ASP A 312 2.54 -14.93 12.43
CA ASP A 312 2.31 -15.52 13.73
C ASP A 312 3.41 -15.26 14.77
N ILE A 313 4.58 -14.82 14.32
CA ILE A 313 5.75 -14.53 15.15
C ILE A 313 6.11 -13.03 15.12
N GLY A 314 5.14 -12.20 14.74
CA GLY A 314 5.24 -10.74 14.76
C GLY A 314 5.05 -10.14 16.16
N GLU A 315 5.51 -8.90 16.32
CA GLU A 315 5.35 -8.12 17.55
C GLU A 315 4.55 -6.86 17.20
N ALA A 316 3.29 -6.74 17.63
CA ALA A 316 2.40 -5.66 17.15
C ALA A 316 2.95 -4.24 17.43
N THR A 317 3.83 -4.10 18.42
CA THR A 317 4.48 -2.85 18.83
C THR A 317 5.94 -2.71 18.36
N ASP A 318 6.52 -3.76 17.75
CA ASP A 318 7.89 -3.74 17.24
C ASP A 318 7.92 -4.26 15.79
N ILE A 319 8.32 -3.39 14.87
CA ILE A 319 8.41 -3.72 13.44
C ILE A 319 9.51 -4.76 13.17
N HIS A 320 10.39 -5.03 14.14
CA HIS A 320 11.51 -5.95 14.06
C HIS A 320 11.30 -7.18 14.98
N PRO A 321 10.53 -8.21 14.55
CA PRO A 321 10.29 -9.39 15.38
C PRO A 321 11.59 -10.11 15.70
N ARG A 322 11.81 -10.42 16.99
CA ARG A 322 13.09 -10.97 17.48
C ARG A 322 13.27 -12.47 17.23
N ASN A 323 12.18 -13.20 17.03
CA ASN A 323 12.21 -14.61 16.62
C ASN A 323 12.66 -14.76 15.16
N LYS A 324 13.96 -14.58 14.92
CA LYS A 324 14.57 -14.77 13.60
C LYS A 324 14.94 -16.23 13.34
N GLN A 325 14.94 -17.06 14.39
CA GLN A 325 15.10 -18.51 14.31
C GLN A 325 14.06 -19.11 13.37
N ASP A 326 12.78 -18.84 13.62
CA ASP A 326 11.70 -19.36 12.78
C ASP A 326 11.69 -18.74 11.38
N VAL A 327 12.10 -17.48 11.23
CA VAL A 327 12.29 -16.86 9.91
C VAL A 327 13.30 -17.66 9.07
N GLY A 328 14.51 -17.88 9.62
CA GLY A 328 15.57 -18.60 8.93
C GLY A 328 15.19 -20.07 8.69
N LYS A 329 14.59 -20.73 9.67
CA LYS A 329 14.10 -22.10 9.56
C LYS A 329 13.07 -22.27 8.45
N ARG A 330 12.07 -21.38 8.37
CA ARG A 330 11.04 -21.44 7.33
C ARG A 330 11.63 -21.21 5.93
N LEU A 331 12.59 -20.29 5.79
CA LEU A 331 13.33 -20.15 4.53
C LEU A 331 14.14 -21.41 4.18
N ALA A 332 14.76 -22.05 5.17
CA ALA A 332 15.57 -23.25 4.95
C ALA A 332 14.71 -24.45 4.54
N LEU A 333 13.53 -24.63 5.13
CA LEU A 333 12.57 -25.66 4.73
C LEU A 333 12.18 -25.51 3.25
N ILE A 334 11.94 -24.27 2.79
CA ILE A 334 11.65 -23.99 1.38
C ILE A 334 12.83 -24.40 0.50
N ALA A 335 14.06 -24.06 0.88
CA ALA A 335 15.26 -24.44 0.13
C ALA A 335 15.49 -25.95 0.09
N MET A 336 15.35 -26.64 1.22
CA MET A 336 15.45 -28.11 1.31
C MET A 336 14.48 -28.79 0.33
N ALA A 337 13.22 -28.36 0.33
CA ALA A 337 12.20 -28.96 -0.54
C ALA A 337 12.39 -28.55 -2.03
N ARG A 338 12.58 -27.26 -2.32
CA ARG A 338 12.48 -26.72 -3.68
C ARG A 338 13.81 -26.52 -4.41
N THR A 339 14.92 -26.34 -3.68
CA THR A 339 16.27 -26.27 -4.26
C THR A 339 16.95 -27.62 -4.26
N TYR A 340 16.87 -28.35 -3.15
CA TYR A 340 17.61 -29.59 -2.93
C TYR A 340 16.76 -30.87 -3.12
N GLY A 341 15.47 -30.74 -3.42
CA GLY A 341 14.60 -31.85 -3.80
C GLY A 341 14.27 -32.81 -2.65
N MET A 342 14.38 -32.37 -1.39
CA MET A 342 14.06 -33.21 -0.23
C MET A 342 12.54 -33.40 -0.11
N THR A 343 12.05 -34.61 -0.34
CA THR A 343 10.60 -34.91 -0.44
C THR A 343 9.90 -35.08 0.90
N ASN A 344 10.63 -35.36 1.98
CA ASN A 344 10.08 -35.57 3.33
C ASN A 344 10.03 -34.29 4.17
N VAL A 345 10.17 -33.12 3.55
CA VAL A 345 10.21 -31.82 4.23
C VAL A 345 8.90 -31.07 3.99
N VAL A 346 8.15 -30.82 5.06
CA VAL A 346 7.00 -29.90 5.03
C VAL A 346 7.53 -28.47 5.10
N TYR A 347 7.33 -27.69 4.03
CA TYR A 347 7.93 -26.36 3.89
C TYR A 347 6.91 -25.21 3.82
N SER A 348 5.62 -25.53 3.79
CA SER A 348 4.55 -24.56 3.65
C SER A 348 3.41 -24.89 4.63
N GLY A 349 2.82 -23.85 5.23
CA GLY A 349 1.59 -23.96 6.00
C GLY A 349 0.35 -24.09 5.10
N PRO A 350 -0.86 -24.12 5.69
CA PRO A 350 -2.09 -24.20 4.93
C PRO A 350 -2.20 -23.06 3.91
N THR A 351 -2.48 -23.41 2.65
CA THR A 351 -2.67 -22.44 1.56
C THR A 351 -4.06 -22.60 0.97
N PHE A 352 -4.74 -21.48 0.71
CA PHE A 352 -6.09 -21.49 0.15
C PHE A 352 -6.14 -22.27 -1.16
N GLU A 353 -7.09 -23.20 -1.27
CA GLU A 353 -7.33 -23.99 -2.48
C GLU A 353 -8.60 -23.54 -3.19
N ARG A 354 -9.72 -23.53 -2.46
CA ARG A 354 -11.05 -23.16 -2.98
C ARG A 354 -11.99 -22.89 -1.81
N MET A 355 -13.13 -22.28 -2.12
CA MET A 355 -14.27 -22.19 -1.21
C MET A 355 -15.52 -22.83 -1.81
N ALA A 356 -16.47 -23.22 -0.97
CA ALA A 356 -17.81 -23.65 -1.34
C ALA A 356 -18.84 -22.94 -0.45
N ILE A 357 -19.96 -22.52 -1.05
CA ILE A 357 -21.09 -21.95 -0.30
C ILE A 357 -21.98 -23.10 0.16
N GLU A 358 -22.28 -23.15 1.45
CA GLU A 358 -23.12 -24.15 2.12
C GLU A 358 -24.26 -23.42 2.84
N ASP A 359 -25.32 -23.05 2.10
CA ASP A 359 -26.45 -22.25 2.57
C ASP A 359 -26.04 -20.92 3.25
N ASN A 360 -25.96 -20.92 4.59
CA ASN A 360 -25.57 -19.77 5.41
C ASN A 360 -24.12 -19.87 5.93
N ALA A 361 -23.30 -20.71 5.30
CA ALA A 361 -21.90 -20.90 5.65
C ALA A 361 -20.99 -20.91 4.40
N ILE A 362 -19.69 -20.68 4.62
CA ILE A 362 -18.64 -20.86 3.62
C ILE A 362 -17.70 -21.93 4.12
N ARG A 363 -17.48 -22.98 3.33
CA ARG A 363 -16.41 -23.96 3.58
C ARG A 363 -15.16 -23.59 2.79
N VAL A 364 -14.04 -23.44 3.47
CA VAL A 364 -12.75 -23.07 2.91
C VAL A 364 -11.83 -24.29 2.93
N PHE A 365 -11.31 -24.69 1.77
CA PHE A 365 -10.42 -25.84 1.61
C PHE A 365 -8.97 -25.39 1.45
N PHE A 366 -8.05 -26.18 2.00
CA PHE A 366 -6.62 -25.84 2.03
C PHE A 366 -5.72 -26.96 1.47
N LYS A 367 -4.73 -26.54 0.67
CA LYS A 367 -3.51 -27.33 0.41
C LYS A 367 -2.56 -27.23 1.62
N ASN A 368 -1.61 -28.16 1.72
CA ASN A 368 -0.62 -28.22 2.82
C ASN A 368 -1.26 -28.22 4.22
N ALA A 369 -2.42 -28.86 4.35
CA ALA A 369 -3.29 -28.82 5.54
C ALA A 369 -3.38 -30.17 6.25
N ASP A 370 -2.38 -31.03 6.10
CA ASP A 370 -2.28 -32.27 6.87
C ASP A 370 -2.21 -31.94 8.36
N GLY A 371 -3.14 -32.51 9.14
CA GLY A 371 -3.33 -32.20 10.56
C GLY A 371 -3.62 -30.72 10.84
N LEU A 372 -4.45 -30.08 10.00
CA LEU A 372 -4.94 -28.72 10.19
C LEU A 372 -5.43 -28.52 11.63
N SER A 373 -4.88 -27.52 12.31
CA SER A 373 -5.15 -27.26 13.73
C SER A 373 -4.90 -25.79 14.06
N THR A 374 -5.04 -25.43 15.33
CA THR A 374 -4.67 -24.12 15.86
C THR A 374 -3.52 -24.25 16.83
N ARG A 375 -2.57 -23.31 16.77
CA ARG A 375 -1.35 -23.33 17.62
C ARG A 375 -1.64 -23.25 19.13
N ASP A 376 -2.81 -22.73 19.49
CA ASP A 376 -3.24 -22.42 20.86
C ASP A 376 -4.40 -23.30 21.34
N GLY A 377 -4.86 -24.25 20.52
CA GLY A 377 -6.01 -25.10 20.80
C GLY A 377 -7.36 -24.38 20.83
N GLN A 378 -7.42 -23.10 20.46
CA GLN A 378 -8.65 -22.32 20.40
C GLN A 378 -9.33 -22.46 19.02
N ALA A 379 -10.53 -21.92 18.88
CA ALA A 379 -11.18 -21.83 17.57
C ALA A 379 -10.30 -21.02 16.59
N PRO A 380 -10.31 -21.34 15.28
CA PRO A 380 -9.62 -20.55 14.28
C PRO A 380 -10.05 -19.08 14.34
N ASN A 381 -9.09 -18.17 14.35
CA ASN A 381 -9.34 -16.73 14.42
C ASN A 381 -9.05 -16.03 13.07
N CYS A 382 -9.29 -14.71 13.04
CA CYS A 382 -9.00 -13.84 11.89
C CYS A 382 -9.73 -14.19 10.58
N PHE A 383 -10.87 -14.88 10.65
CA PHE A 383 -11.78 -15.07 9.52
C PHE A 383 -12.92 -14.06 9.56
N GLU A 384 -13.21 -13.48 8.40
CA GLU A 384 -14.38 -12.61 8.19
C GLU A 384 -15.14 -13.07 6.94
N ILE A 385 -16.48 -12.95 6.97
CA ILE A 385 -17.37 -13.23 5.85
C ILE A 385 -18.26 -12.03 5.55
N ALA A 386 -18.67 -11.89 4.29
CA ALA A 386 -19.61 -10.88 3.81
C ALA A 386 -20.74 -11.57 3.03
N GLY A 387 -21.91 -10.92 3.01
CA GLY A 387 -23.10 -11.38 2.28
C GLY A 387 -23.80 -10.20 1.59
N PRO A 388 -24.84 -10.45 0.77
CA PRO A 388 -25.50 -9.42 -0.03
C PRO A 388 -25.95 -8.17 0.73
N GLU A 389 -26.20 -8.30 2.04
CA GLU A 389 -26.68 -7.22 2.92
C GLU A 389 -25.68 -6.83 4.02
N ASN A 390 -24.53 -7.50 4.09
CA ASN A 390 -23.56 -7.35 5.19
C ASN A 390 -22.14 -7.19 4.63
N ASP A 391 -21.45 -6.13 5.05
CA ASP A 391 -20.00 -6.01 4.85
C ASP A 391 -19.27 -7.09 5.69
N PHE A 392 -17.96 -7.21 5.48
CA PHE A 392 -17.12 -8.17 6.19
C PHE A 392 -17.29 -8.08 7.70
N THR A 393 -17.71 -9.19 8.28
CA THR A 393 -17.93 -9.36 9.72
C THR A 393 -17.18 -10.59 10.19
N VAL A 394 -16.68 -10.58 11.43
CA VAL A 394 -15.97 -11.70 12.04
C VAL A 394 -16.83 -12.96 12.00
N ALA A 395 -16.28 -14.05 11.46
CA ALA A 395 -16.98 -15.31 11.31
C ALA A 395 -16.70 -16.25 12.49
N ASN A 396 -17.70 -17.04 12.88
CA ASN A 396 -17.48 -18.26 13.63
C ASN A 396 -16.80 -19.27 12.70
N ALA A 397 -15.62 -19.75 13.08
CA ALA A 397 -14.82 -20.67 12.28
C ALA A 397 -14.65 -22.01 13.00
N VAL A 398 -14.85 -23.12 12.28
CA VAL A 398 -14.72 -24.49 12.81
C VAL A 398 -13.88 -25.32 11.85
N ILE A 399 -12.84 -25.99 12.35
CA ILE A 399 -12.05 -26.93 11.55
C ILE A 399 -12.86 -28.21 11.32
N ASP A 400 -12.90 -28.65 10.06
CA ASP A 400 -13.48 -29.92 9.64
C ASP A 400 -12.55 -30.58 8.61
N GLY A 401 -11.77 -31.56 9.09
CA GLY A 401 -10.73 -32.23 8.30
C GLY A 401 -9.67 -31.25 7.78
N ARG A 402 -9.58 -31.13 6.45
CA ARG A 402 -8.67 -30.19 5.75
C ARG A 402 -9.35 -28.88 5.36
N SER A 403 -10.49 -28.58 5.97
CA SER A 403 -11.30 -27.40 5.68
C SER A 403 -11.66 -26.63 6.94
N VAL A 404 -12.08 -25.38 6.76
CA VAL A 404 -12.67 -24.55 7.82
C VAL A 404 -14.04 -24.10 7.37
N VAL A 405 -15.06 -24.33 8.20
CA VAL A 405 -16.44 -23.86 7.97
C VAL A 405 -16.64 -22.53 8.68
N LEU A 406 -17.08 -21.52 7.93
CA LEU A 406 -17.29 -20.14 8.38
C LEU A 406 -18.78 -19.82 8.39
N SER A 407 -19.27 -19.23 9.47
CA SER A 407 -20.68 -18.79 9.57
C SER A 407 -20.84 -17.56 10.46
N HIS A 408 -21.94 -16.83 10.31
CA HIS A 408 -22.33 -15.75 11.22
C HIS A 408 -23.87 -15.66 11.25
N PRO A 409 -24.51 -15.50 12.43
CA PRO A 409 -25.98 -15.54 12.54
C PRO A 409 -26.69 -14.49 11.67
N GLU A 410 -26.07 -13.32 11.50
CA GLU A 410 -26.64 -12.18 10.76
C GLU A 410 -26.26 -12.14 9.28
N VAL A 411 -25.31 -12.97 8.82
CA VAL A 411 -24.89 -12.97 7.41
C VAL A 411 -25.63 -14.08 6.67
N LYS A 412 -26.68 -13.70 5.93
CA LYS A 412 -27.44 -14.64 5.09
C LYS A 412 -26.81 -14.76 3.71
N GLY A 413 -26.71 -15.99 3.21
CA GLY A 413 -26.10 -16.27 1.90
C GLY A 413 -24.70 -15.67 1.74
N PRO A 414 -23.72 -15.98 2.62
CA PRO A 414 -22.39 -15.40 2.54
C PRO A 414 -21.75 -15.69 1.18
N CYS A 415 -21.15 -14.69 0.54
CA CYS A 415 -20.63 -14.77 -0.83
C CYS A 415 -19.14 -14.42 -0.95
N ALA A 416 -18.55 -13.85 0.10
CA ALA A 416 -17.12 -13.54 0.16
C ALA A 416 -16.55 -13.80 1.56
N MET A 417 -15.25 -14.06 1.60
CA MET A 417 -14.50 -14.24 2.84
C MET A 417 -13.10 -13.62 2.73
N ARG A 418 -12.52 -13.30 3.89
CA ARG A 418 -11.11 -12.91 4.02
C ARG A 418 -10.50 -13.49 5.30
N PHE A 419 -9.20 -13.75 5.25
CA PHE A 419 -8.41 -14.29 6.35
C PHE A 419 -7.18 -13.41 6.61
N SER A 420 -6.95 -13.06 7.87
CA SER A 420 -5.82 -12.22 8.31
C SER A 420 -5.74 -10.89 7.56
N TRP A 421 -6.85 -10.13 7.54
CA TRP A 421 -6.99 -8.89 6.77
C TRP A 421 -6.89 -7.60 7.61
N HIS A 422 -6.27 -7.68 8.79
CA HIS A 422 -6.06 -6.55 9.70
C HIS A 422 -4.57 -6.40 10.05
N LYS A 423 -4.11 -5.17 10.28
CA LYS A 423 -2.71 -4.85 10.67
C LYS A 423 -2.25 -5.43 12.01
N TYR A 424 -3.18 -5.97 12.78
CA TYR A 424 -2.95 -6.64 14.06
C TYR A 424 -3.31 -8.13 14.00
N SER A 425 -3.60 -8.66 12.81
CA SER A 425 -3.95 -10.07 12.67
C SER A 425 -2.74 -10.94 13.03
N VAL A 426 -2.87 -11.69 14.13
CA VAL A 426 -1.95 -12.76 14.51
C VAL A 426 -2.74 -14.07 14.44
N PRO A 427 -2.82 -14.70 13.26
CA PRO A 427 -3.69 -15.86 13.07
C PRO A 427 -3.18 -17.08 13.85
N ASN A 428 -4.06 -17.99 14.26
CA ASN A 428 -3.70 -19.22 14.96
C ASN A 428 -3.69 -20.49 14.10
N LEU A 429 -4.18 -20.43 12.85
CA LEU A 429 -4.30 -21.59 11.96
C LEU A 429 -2.93 -22.09 11.45
N VAL A 430 -2.66 -23.37 11.70
CA VAL A 430 -1.41 -24.07 11.34
C VAL A 430 -1.69 -25.48 10.79
N ASN A 431 -0.72 -26.10 10.14
CA ASN A 431 -0.75 -27.54 9.86
C ASN A 431 -0.01 -28.35 10.94
N ALA A 432 0.07 -29.67 10.77
CA ALA A 432 0.76 -30.57 11.71
C ALA A 432 2.25 -30.23 11.93
N ALA A 433 2.90 -29.58 10.97
CA ALA A 433 4.28 -29.12 11.09
C ALA A 433 4.42 -27.79 11.87
N GLY A 434 3.30 -27.22 12.33
CA GLY A 434 3.25 -25.93 13.02
C GLY A 434 3.44 -24.72 12.09
N LEU A 435 3.35 -24.91 10.76
CA LEU A 435 3.53 -23.82 9.80
C LEU A 435 2.21 -23.04 9.59
N PRO A 436 2.24 -21.70 9.65
CA PRO A 436 1.04 -20.87 9.61
C PRO A 436 0.48 -20.68 8.19
N ALA A 437 -0.83 -20.42 8.13
CA ALA A 437 -1.48 -19.95 6.90
C ALA A 437 -1.15 -18.48 6.60
N SER A 438 -0.96 -18.15 5.31
CA SER A 438 -0.82 -16.76 4.84
C SER A 438 -2.17 -16.07 4.70
N ALA A 439 -2.19 -14.74 4.56
CA ALA A 439 -3.41 -13.97 4.35
C ALA A 439 -3.97 -14.20 2.94
N PHE A 440 -5.29 -14.22 2.82
CA PHE A 440 -5.99 -14.35 1.53
C PHE A 440 -7.43 -13.84 1.63
N ARG A 441 -8.06 -13.67 0.47
CA ARG A 441 -9.51 -13.44 0.32
C ARG A 441 -10.05 -14.28 -0.82
N ALA A 442 -11.33 -14.61 -0.76
CA ALA A 442 -12.01 -15.40 -1.77
C ALA A 442 -13.48 -14.98 -1.91
N GLY A 443 -14.05 -15.26 -3.07
CA GLY A 443 -15.43 -14.90 -3.40
C GLY A 443 -15.61 -13.50 -3.96
N GLU A 444 -16.86 -13.18 -4.26
CA GLU A 444 -17.25 -11.89 -4.84
C GLU A 444 -17.75 -10.98 -3.74
N VAL A 445 -16.96 -9.94 -3.44
CA VAL A 445 -17.35 -8.93 -2.46
C VAL A 445 -18.64 -8.26 -2.98
N PRO A 446 -19.75 -8.34 -2.23
CA PRO A 446 -21.02 -7.82 -2.68
C PRO A 446 -20.96 -6.29 -2.77
N LYS A 447 -21.49 -5.74 -3.87
CA LYS A 447 -21.77 -4.30 -3.95
C LYS A 447 -23.10 -4.06 -3.26
N ILE A 448 -23.06 -3.58 -2.03
CA ILE A 448 -24.26 -3.29 -1.25
C ILE A 448 -24.81 -1.93 -1.69
N ASP A 449 -26.04 -1.92 -2.21
CA ASP A 449 -26.75 -0.67 -2.48
C ASP A 449 -27.43 -0.18 -1.19
N TYR A 450 -26.72 0.62 -0.39
CA TYR A 450 -27.27 1.12 0.87
C TYR A 450 -28.49 2.02 0.71
N LEU A 451 -28.66 2.68 -0.44
CA LEU A 451 -29.86 3.48 -0.71
C LEU A 451 -31.08 2.55 -0.78
N ALA A 452 -31.03 1.54 -1.65
CA ALA A 452 -32.11 0.58 -1.80
C ALA A 452 -32.34 -0.25 -0.52
N LEU A 453 -31.28 -0.58 0.20
CA LEU A 453 -31.33 -1.39 1.41
C LEU A 453 -31.85 -0.63 2.64
N LYS A 454 -31.50 0.65 2.80
CA LYS A 454 -31.76 1.42 4.03
C LYS A 454 -32.85 2.48 3.88
N ILE A 455 -33.15 2.93 2.66
CA ILE A 455 -34.07 4.04 2.42
C ILE A 455 -35.32 3.54 1.68
N ALA A 456 -36.39 3.26 2.43
CA ALA A 456 -37.63 2.73 1.86
C ALA A 456 -38.29 3.70 0.85
N GLU A 457 -38.29 5.01 1.12
CA GLU A 457 -38.92 6.00 0.23
C GLU A 457 -38.19 6.17 -1.10
N ALA A 458 -36.91 5.76 -1.20
CA ALA A 458 -36.14 5.90 -2.43
C ALA A 458 -36.75 5.14 -3.63
N LYS A 459 -37.67 4.19 -3.37
CA LYS A 459 -38.44 3.47 -4.40
C LYS A 459 -39.37 4.37 -5.20
N ASP A 460 -39.82 5.48 -4.62
CA ASP A 460 -40.65 6.48 -5.30
C ASP A 460 -39.82 7.55 -6.03
N TYR A 461 -38.49 7.50 -5.91
CA TYR A 461 -37.58 8.47 -6.48
C TYR A 461 -36.84 7.89 -7.71
N GLN A 462 -36.50 8.78 -8.64
CA GLN A 462 -35.63 8.52 -9.78
C GLN A 462 -34.23 9.06 -9.50
N LEU A 463 -33.20 8.24 -9.71
CA LEU A 463 -31.80 8.67 -9.67
C LEU A 463 -31.51 9.61 -10.85
N ILE A 464 -30.92 10.77 -10.57
CA ILE A 464 -30.52 11.75 -11.59
C ILE A 464 -29.01 11.82 -11.70
N TYR A 465 -28.33 11.94 -10.56
CA TYR A 465 -26.88 11.98 -10.53
C TYR A 465 -26.32 10.91 -9.59
N ASP A 466 -25.27 10.23 -10.03
CA ASP A 466 -24.44 9.37 -9.18
C ASP A 466 -22.98 9.80 -9.33
N LEU A 467 -22.31 10.07 -8.21
CA LEU A 467 -20.96 10.60 -8.18
C LEU A 467 -20.10 9.84 -7.16
N GLU A 468 -19.08 9.13 -7.66
CA GLU A 468 -17.92 8.74 -6.87
C GLU A 468 -16.97 9.94 -6.72
N ILE A 469 -16.98 10.54 -5.53
CA ILE A 469 -16.24 11.77 -5.24
C ILE A 469 -14.73 11.51 -5.38
N GLY A 470 -14.03 12.37 -6.10
CA GLY A 470 -12.59 12.28 -6.32
C GLY A 470 -12.15 11.47 -7.54
N LYS A 471 -13.04 10.69 -8.17
CA LYS A 471 -12.74 9.92 -9.38
C LYS A 471 -12.29 10.79 -10.56
N GLY A 472 -12.90 11.96 -10.73
CA GLY A 472 -12.55 12.95 -11.77
C GLY A 472 -11.34 13.83 -11.44
N GLY A 473 -10.61 13.57 -10.35
CA GLY A 473 -9.57 14.46 -9.85
C GLY A 473 -10.15 15.83 -9.51
N ASN A 474 -9.71 16.87 -10.23
CA ASN A 474 -10.19 18.24 -10.01
C ASN A 474 -11.47 18.59 -10.80
N LYS A 475 -12.02 17.63 -11.53
CA LYS A 475 -13.28 17.77 -12.28
C LYS A 475 -14.39 16.98 -11.61
N ILE A 476 -15.61 17.49 -11.67
CA ILE A 476 -16.81 16.74 -11.32
C ILE A 476 -17.19 15.90 -12.52
N VAL A 477 -17.17 14.58 -12.36
CA VAL A 477 -17.52 13.61 -13.40
C VAL A 477 -18.50 12.63 -12.77
N TYR A 478 -19.77 12.76 -13.12
CA TYR A 478 -20.80 11.83 -12.68
C TYR A 478 -20.58 10.45 -13.31
N ASP A 479 -20.72 9.41 -12.50
CA ASP A 479 -20.79 8.01 -12.94
C ASP A 479 -22.10 7.73 -13.68
N HIS A 480 -23.15 8.46 -13.32
CA HIS A 480 -24.44 8.46 -13.98
C HIS A 480 -25.03 9.87 -13.96
N ASP A 481 -25.49 10.34 -15.11
CA ASP A 481 -26.13 11.65 -15.32
C ASP A 481 -27.34 11.46 -16.23
N GLU A 482 -28.52 11.46 -15.63
CA GLU A 482 -29.82 11.32 -16.31
C GLU A 482 -30.49 12.68 -16.53
N SER A 483 -29.84 13.80 -16.20
CA SER A 483 -30.49 15.11 -16.19
C SER A 483 -30.98 15.54 -17.57
N LYS A 484 -30.26 15.14 -18.62
CA LYS A 484 -30.61 15.43 -20.03
C LYS A 484 -31.80 14.64 -20.53
N ASN A 485 -32.09 13.50 -19.91
CA ASN A 485 -33.17 12.60 -20.32
C ASN A 485 -34.42 12.77 -19.44
N PHE A 486 -34.31 13.46 -18.32
CA PHE A 486 -35.44 13.75 -17.45
C PHE A 486 -36.34 14.83 -18.07
N THR A 487 -37.58 14.45 -18.43
CA THR A 487 -38.55 15.36 -19.08
C THR A 487 -39.80 15.66 -18.24
N GLY A 488 -39.87 15.12 -17.02
CA GLY A 488 -41.03 15.25 -16.13
C GLY A 488 -41.00 16.49 -15.24
N LYS A 489 -42.04 16.64 -14.40
CA LYS A 489 -41.98 17.50 -13.22
C LYS A 489 -41.62 16.66 -12.01
N PHE A 490 -41.00 17.27 -11.01
CA PHE A 490 -40.75 16.65 -9.72
C PHE A 490 -41.23 17.56 -8.60
N ASP A 491 -41.69 16.96 -7.50
CA ASP A 491 -42.18 17.69 -6.33
C ASP A 491 -41.23 17.59 -5.13
N ARG A 492 -40.26 16.67 -5.17
CA ARG A 492 -39.22 16.53 -4.14
C ARG A 492 -37.84 16.25 -4.75
N VAL A 493 -36.82 16.67 -4.02
CA VAL A 493 -35.40 16.40 -4.30
C VAL A 493 -34.82 15.64 -3.11
N ALA A 494 -33.94 14.69 -3.35
CA ALA A 494 -33.24 13.94 -2.31
C ALA A 494 -31.75 13.79 -2.60
N TYR A 495 -30.98 13.69 -1.52
CA TYR A 495 -29.55 13.47 -1.53
C TYR A 495 -29.21 12.27 -0.64
N PHE A 496 -28.32 11.41 -1.13
CA PHE A 496 -27.79 10.30 -0.36
C PHE A 496 -26.27 10.34 -0.42
N LEU A 497 -25.63 10.66 0.71
CA LEU A 497 -24.17 10.63 0.84
C LEU A 497 -23.76 9.39 1.62
N GLU A 498 -22.86 8.59 1.04
CA GLU A 498 -22.25 7.41 1.64
C GLU A 498 -20.76 7.65 1.85
N LEU A 499 -20.31 7.54 3.10
CA LEU A 499 -18.91 7.67 3.49
C LEU A 499 -18.48 6.42 4.26
N GLN A 500 -17.44 5.75 3.78
CA GLN A 500 -16.81 4.64 4.49
C GLN A 500 -15.31 4.86 4.57
N LYS A 501 -14.77 4.87 5.79
CA LYS A 501 -13.31 4.87 5.99
C LYS A 501 -12.75 3.46 5.73
N ALA A 502 -11.43 3.31 5.79
CA ALA A 502 -10.80 2.00 5.71
C ALA A 502 -11.22 1.05 6.85
N VAL A 503 -11.69 1.59 7.98
CA VAL A 503 -12.14 0.86 9.16
C VAL A 503 -13.55 1.32 9.53
N GLY A 504 -14.42 0.38 9.89
CA GLY A 504 -15.80 0.64 10.30
C GLY A 504 -16.84 0.42 9.19
N GLY A 505 -18.10 0.50 9.59
CA GLY A 505 -19.23 0.39 8.65
C GLY A 505 -19.37 1.61 7.76
N VAL A 506 -20.27 1.52 6.77
CA VAL A 506 -20.68 2.67 5.97
C VAL A 506 -21.48 3.63 6.84
N ASN A 507 -21.08 4.89 6.87
CA ASN A 507 -21.91 5.98 7.35
C ASN A 507 -22.69 6.56 6.18
N TYR A 508 -23.98 6.80 6.36
CA TYR A 508 -24.81 7.40 5.33
C TYR A 508 -25.72 8.48 5.90
N ALA A 509 -26.03 9.47 5.08
CA ALA A 509 -27.13 10.38 5.32
C ALA A 509 -27.98 10.49 4.05
N TYR A 510 -29.25 10.19 4.21
CA TYR A 510 -30.30 10.49 3.27
C TYR A 510 -31.05 11.73 3.76
N VAL A 511 -31.26 12.68 2.86
CA VAL A 511 -32.13 13.83 3.11
C VAL A 511 -32.98 14.14 1.89
N SER A 512 -34.30 14.21 2.05
CA SER A 512 -35.24 14.67 1.02
C SER A 512 -36.01 15.89 1.49
N MET A 513 -36.46 16.71 0.55
CA MET A 513 -37.18 17.96 0.81
C MET A 513 -38.12 18.28 -0.35
N ASP A 514 -39.01 19.26 -0.16
CA ASP A 514 -39.79 19.80 -1.27
C ASP A 514 -38.86 20.35 -2.36
N ALA A 515 -39.28 20.23 -3.63
CA ALA A 515 -38.52 20.75 -4.76
C ALA A 515 -38.32 22.26 -4.61
N PHE A 516 -37.07 22.68 -4.43
CA PHE A 516 -36.68 24.09 -4.32
C PHE A 516 -36.42 24.75 -5.69
N THR A 517 -36.56 23.97 -6.77
CA THR A 517 -36.39 24.38 -8.17
C THR A 517 -37.16 23.42 -9.07
N ASP A 518 -37.51 23.87 -10.28
CA ASP A 518 -38.00 23.05 -11.38
C ASP A 518 -36.90 22.73 -12.43
N ASP A 519 -35.71 23.33 -12.31
CA ASP A 519 -34.56 23.07 -13.19
C ASP A 519 -33.71 21.93 -12.62
N ILE A 520 -33.73 20.80 -13.34
CA ILE A 520 -32.99 19.59 -13.00
C ILE A 520 -31.46 19.82 -12.94
N ASN A 521 -30.93 20.86 -13.59
CA ASN A 521 -29.49 21.12 -13.55
C ASN A 521 -29.05 21.77 -12.22
N LEU A 522 -29.97 22.39 -11.48
CA LEU A 522 -29.67 23.12 -10.25
C LEU A 522 -29.57 22.24 -8.99
N ILE A 523 -29.90 20.95 -9.10
CA ILE A 523 -29.87 20.02 -7.95
C ILE A 523 -28.56 19.25 -7.82
N GLY A 524 -27.69 19.29 -8.84
CA GLY A 524 -26.39 18.61 -8.81
C GLY A 524 -25.34 19.34 -7.96
N VAL A 525 -24.12 18.81 -7.93
CA VAL A 525 -22.95 19.50 -7.35
C VAL A 525 -22.80 20.88 -8.00
N PRO A 526 -22.71 21.97 -7.23
CA PRO A 526 -22.73 23.31 -7.79
C PRO A 526 -21.44 23.59 -8.55
N THR A 527 -21.62 24.03 -9.79
CA THR A 527 -20.54 24.37 -10.71
C THR A 527 -20.91 25.64 -11.47
N PRO A 528 -19.94 26.36 -12.04
CA PRO A 528 -20.25 27.48 -12.93
C PRO A 528 -21.14 27.08 -14.11
N ASP A 529 -21.01 25.83 -14.58
CA ASP A 529 -21.70 25.34 -15.77
C ASP A 529 -23.19 25.08 -15.51
N ASN A 530 -23.55 24.53 -14.34
CA ASN A 530 -24.94 24.28 -13.97
C ASN A 530 -25.61 25.46 -13.25
N LYS A 531 -24.86 26.52 -12.92
CA LYS A 531 -25.35 27.78 -12.34
C LYS A 531 -26.02 27.67 -10.97
N ALA A 532 -25.87 26.55 -10.26
CA ALA A 532 -26.31 26.44 -8.89
C ALA A 532 -25.49 27.37 -7.99
N ASN A 533 -26.10 28.45 -7.51
CA ASN A 533 -25.48 29.48 -6.68
C ASN A 533 -26.53 30.16 -5.79
N PHE A 534 -26.85 29.54 -4.66
CA PHE A 534 -27.89 30.00 -3.76
C PHE A 534 -27.73 29.47 -2.33
N THR A 535 -28.34 30.22 -1.41
CA THR A 535 -28.61 29.80 -0.03
C THR A 535 -30.12 29.89 0.19
N LEU A 536 -30.79 28.75 0.39
CA LEU A 536 -32.27 28.67 0.43
C LEU A 536 -32.76 27.95 1.69
N LYS A 537 -33.84 28.46 2.28
CA LYS A 537 -34.66 27.67 3.21
C LYS A 537 -35.46 26.65 2.42
N VAL A 538 -35.50 25.43 2.93
CA VAL A 538 -36.25 24.30 2.34
C VAL A 538 -37.16 23.69 3.40
N ASN A 539 -38.29 23.15 2.95
CA ASN A 539 -39.34 22.65 3.84
C ASN A 539 -39.48 21.14 3.73
N ASN A 540 -40.15 20.57 4.75
CA ASN A 540 -40.56 19.18 4.81
C ASN A 540 -39.38 18.20 4.66
N LEU A 541 -38.33 18.40 5.46
CA LEU A 541 -37.16 17.53 5.43
C LEU A 541 -37.52 16.11 5.92
N THR A 542 -37.20 15.10 5.13
CA THR A 542 -37.06 13.72 5.65
C THR A 542 -35.58 13.42 5.78
N VAL A 543 -35.11 13.07 6.98
CA VAL A 543 -33.71 12.79 7.29
C VAL A 543 -33.59 11.37 7.83
N ILE A 544 -32.78 10.54 7.17
CA ILE A 544 -32.49 9.16 7.58
C ILE A 544 -30.97 8.97 7.57
N SER A 545 -30.38 8.64 8.71
CA SER A 545 -28.93 8.49 8.89
C SER A 545 -28.62 7.50 10.01
N ASN A 546 -27.52 6.76 9.84
CA ASN A 546 -26.96 5.91 10.87
C ASN A 546 -25.82 6.59 11.67
N VAL A 547 -25.57 7.88 11.44
CA VAL A 547 -24.53 8.64 12.14
C VAL A 547 -25.09 9.23 13.43
N ASP A 548 -24.43 8.92 14.54
CA ASP A 548 -24.77 9.45 15.86
C ASP A 548 -24.84 10.98 15.86
N GLY A 549 -25.86 11.52 16.51
CA GLY A 549 -26.07 12.96 16.63
C GLY A 549 -26.90 13.59 15.51
N ILE A 550 -27.17 12.90 14.40
CA ILE A 550 -28.14 13.38 13.41
C ILE A 550 -29.57 13.12 13.89
N VAL A 551 -30.38 14.18 13.92
CA VAL A 551 -31.82 14.06 14.18
C VAL A 551 -32.50 13.48 12.95
N ASN A 552 -32.89 12.22 13.07
CA ASN A 552 -33.73 11.52 12.09
C ASN A 552 -35.19 11.99 12.23
N GLY A 553 -35.93 12.02 11.12
CA GLY A 553 -37.35 12.40 11.13
C GLY A 553 -37.94 12.49 9.74
N GLU A 554 -39.26 12.50 9.64
CA GLU A 554 -40.01 12.60 8.39
C GLU A 554 -40.75 13.93 8.32
N MET A 555 -40.75 14.57 7.13
CA MET A 555 -41.51 15.80 6.85
C MET A 555 -41.33 16.92 7.90
N LEU A 556 -40.10 17.11 8.39
CA LEU A 556 -39.73 18.13 9.36
C LEU A 556 -39.95 19.53 8.76
N GLN A 557 -40.88 20.28 9.35
CA GLN A 557 -41.23 21.64 8.93
C GLN A 557 -40.26 22.67 9.49
N ASP A 558 -40.13 23.81 8.79
CA ASP A 558 -39.35 24.97 9.22
C ASP A 558 -37.97 24.63 9.80
N SER A 559 -37.25 23.72 9.13
CA SER A 559 -35.99 23.16 9.66
C SER A 559 -34.83 23.16 8.69
N GLY A 560 -35.06 23.26 7.37
CA GLY A 560 -34.03 22.99 6.37
C GLY A 560 -33.38 24.22 5.74
N CYS A 561 -32.08 24.14 5.51
CA CYS A 561 -31.34 25.10 4.68
C CYS A 561 -30.36 24.38 3.77
N ILE A 562 -30.20 24.87 2.53
CA ILE A 562 -29.18 24.40 1.59
C ILE A 562 -28.25 25.55 1.19
N GLU A 563 -26.97 25.23 1.00
CA GLU A 563 -25.91 26.18 0.62
C GLU A 563 -25.11 25.61 -0.54
N PHE A 564 -25.47 26.04 -1.75
CA PHE A 564 -24.99 25.44 -2.99
C PHE A 564 -24.38 26.54 -3.85
N TYR A 565 -23.06 26.59 -3.93
CA TYR A 565 -22.36 27.57 -4.77
C TYR A 565 -20.94 27.12 -5.13
N PRO A 566 -20.43 27.51 -6.32
CA PRO A 566 -19.05 27.23 -6.74
C PRO A 566 -18.02 28.25 -6.20
N ASN A 567 -18.49 29.31 -5.54
CA ASN A 567 -17.71 30.48 -5.14
C ASN A 567 -16.97 30.31 -3.81
N ASN A 568 -16.16 31.31 -3.45
CA ASN A 568 -15.75 31.50 -2.05
C ASN A 568 -16.93 32.04 -1.24
N TYR A 569 -16.89 31.82 0.07
CA TYR A 569 -17.96 32.18 1.00
C TYR A 569 -17.37 32.51 2.38
N GLY A 570 -18.19 33.14 3.24
CA GLY A 570 -17.82 33.45 4.61
C GLY A 570 -19.02 33.33 5.57
N PRO A 571 -18.75 33.26 6.88
CA PRO A 571 -19.69 32.73 7.88
C PRO A 571 -20.86 33.67 8.24
N ALA A 572 -21.00 34.79 7.54
CA ALA A 572 -22.05 35.76 7.85
C ALA A 572 -23.41 35.21 7.41
N ASN A 573 -24.37 35.13 8.33
CA ASN A 573 -25.75 34.68 8.08
C ASN A 573 -26.55 35.69 7.22
N ALA A 574 -26.19 35.83 5.95
CA ALA A 574 -26.79 36.80 5.03
C ALA A 574 -28.26 36.47 4.69
N SER A 575 -28.66 35.19 4.80
CA SER A 575 -30.01 34.73 4.50
C SER A 575 -30.96 34.68 5.72
N ASN A 576 -30.54 35.18 6.88
CA ASN A 576 -31.33 35.17 8.12
C ASN A 576 -31.89 33.77 8.46
N ILE A 577 -31.03 32.76 8.37
CA ILE A 577 -31.35 31.39 8.77
C ILE A 577 -31.48 31.32 10.30
N PRO A 578 -32.60 30.80 10.86
CA PRO A 578 -32.78 30.69 12.30
C PRO A 578 -31.70 29.81 12.93
N ASN A 579 -31.32 30.12 14.18
CA ASN A 579 -30.30 29.41 14.96
C ASN A 579 -28.87 29.41 14.40
N ALA A 580 -28.62 30.07 13.26
CA ALA A 580 -27.27 30.20 12.72
C ALA A 580 -26.41 31.15 13.58
N SER A 581 -25.11 30.92 13.56
CA SER A 581 -24.12 31.83 14.13
C SER A 581 -22.84 31.81 13.32
N ASN A 582 -22.20 32.98 13.21
CA ASN A 582 -20.92 33.11 12.51
C ASN A 582 -19.78 32.33 13.19
N ASP A 583 -19.99 31.87 14.43
CA ASP A 583 -18.96 31.27 15.27
C ASP A 583 -19.12 29.77 15.45
N VAL A 584 -20.30 29.15 15.28
CA VAL A 584 -20.50 27.73 15.62
C VAL A 584 -21.42 27.03 14.64
N TRP A 585 -22.55 27.66 14.33
CA TRP A 585 -23.60 27.11 13.46
C TRP A 585 -23.61 27.92 12.16
N ASP A 586 -22.54 27.80 11.41
CA ASP A 586 -22.25 28.52 10.17
C ASP A 586 -23.06 27.92 9.01
N PHE A 587 -24.35 28.20 9.04
CA PHE A 587 -25.24 28.05 7.90
C PHE A 587 -25.95 29.38 7.66
N GLY A 588 -26.35 29.64 6.41
CA GLY A 588 -26.74 30.97 5.96
C GLY A 588 -25.60 31.80 5.38
N ASP A 589 -24.50 31.19 4.95
CA ASP A 589 -23.25 31.84 4.57
C ASP A 589 -23.38 32.91 3.47
N GLN A 590 -22.49 33.90 3.55
CA GLN A 590 -22.39 34.97 2.58
C GLN A 590 -21.44 34.57 1.45
N VAL A 591 -22.02 34.39 0.25
CA VAL A 591 -21.26 34.10 -0.96
C VAL A 591 -20.46 35.31 -1.44
N SER A 592 -19.22 35.07 -1.83
CA SER A 592 -18.32 36.04 -2.46
C SER A 592 -18.32 35.87 -3.98
N LEU A 593 -18.99 36.79 -4.68
CA LEU A 593 -19.08 36.77 -6.15
C LEU A 593 -17.80 37.22 -6.87
N SER A 594 -16.79 37.71 -6.13
CA SER A 594 -15.52 38.17 -6.70
C SER A 594 -14.64 37.03 -7.24
N VAL A 595 -14.89 35.79 -6.78
CA VAL A 595 -14.19 34.58 -7.24
C VAL A 595 -15.22 33.59 -7.76
N PRO A 596 -15.48 33.55 -9.09
CA PRO A 596 -16.51 32.69 -9.71
C PRO A 596 -16.29 31.19 -9.50
N VAL A 597 -15.05 30.77 -9.30
CA VAL A 597 -14.65 29.39 -8.98
C VAL A 597 -13.71 29.44 -7.79
N GLY A 598 -14.27 29.27 -6.60
CA GLY A 598 -13.56 29.33 -5.33
C GLY A 598 -13.49 27.96 -4.66
N HIS A 599 -13.55 27.98 -3.33
CA HIS A 599 -13.63 26.79 -2.49
C HIS A 599 -14.89 25.98 -2.80
N GLY A 600 -16.04 26.65 -2.91
CA GLY A 600 -17.33 26.04 -3.20
C GLY A 600 -17.89 25.24 -2.02
N ALA A 601 -19.23 25.20 -1.92
CA ALA A 601 -19.95 24.42 -0.93
C ALA A 601 -21.17 23.72 -1.55
N MET A 602 -21.44 22.52 -1.03
CA MET A 602 -22.70 21.81 -1.20
C MET A 602 -23.06 21.23 0.16
N GLN A 603 -23.85 21.97 0.92
CA GLN A 603 -24.21 21.62 2.29
C GLN A 603 -25.73 21.61 2.45
N VAL A 604 -26.21 20.65 3.23
CA VAL A 604 -27.61 20.58 3.65
C VAL A 604 -27.64 20.54 5.16
N HIS A 605 -28.44 21.41 5.76
CA HIS A 605 -28.50 21.63 7.20
C HIS A 605 -29.92 21.45 7.73
N ASN A 606 -30.03 20.93 8.95
CA ASN A 606 -31.19 21.07 9.81
C ASN A 606 -30.90 22.17 10.84
N TYR A 607 -31.28 23.41 10.50
CA TYR A 607 -31.01 24.56 11.35
C TYR A 607 -31.82 24.54 12.65
N ALA A 608 -32.99 23.88 12.67
CA ALA A 608 -33.78 23.75 13.89
C ALA A 608 -33.03 22.91 14.93
N ALA A 609 -32.35 21.85 14.49
CA ALA A 609 -31.53 21.00 15.32
C ALA A 609 -30.09 21.50 15.51
N LYS A 610 -29.68 22.59 14.83
CA LYS A 610 -28.30 23.10 14.76
C LYS A 610 -27.32 22.05 14.21
N GLN A 611 -27.61 21.53 13.02
CA GLN A 611 -26.86 20.41 12.45
C GLN A 611 -26.59 20.57 10.97
N THR A 612 -25.35 20.32 10.56
CA THR A 612 -25.06 19.88 9.20
C THR A 612 -25.53 18.44 9.04
N ILE A 613 -26.35 18.16 8.02
CA ILE A 613 -26.73 16.79 7.68
C ILE A 613 -25.62 16.16 6.86
N PHE A 614 -25.21 16.82 5.77
CA PHE A 614 -24.01 16.46 5.02
C PHE A 614 -23.32 17.69 4.43
N ALA A 615 -22.05 17.52 4.12
CA ALA A 615 -21.23 18.52 3.45
C ALA A 615 -20.32 17.91 2.38
N TYR A 616 -20.24 18.58 1.23
CA TYR A 616 -19.25 18.37 0.19
C TYR A 616 -18.73 19.74 -0.29
N ASN A 617 -17.61 20.17 0.30
CA ASN A 617 -16.97 21.46 -0.01
C ASN A 617 -15.62 21.21 -0.71
N ALA A 618 -14.98 22.24 -1.25
CA ALA A 618 -13.73 22.08 -2.01
C ALA A 618 -13.86 21.05 -3.14
N MET A 619 -15.00 21.03 -3.86
CA MET A 619 -15.41 19.90 -4.69
C MET A 619 -14.42 19.60 -5.83
N ARG A 620 -13.66 20.62 -6.26
CA ARG A 620 -12.59 20.53 -7.27
C ARG A 620 -11.22 20.13 -6.72
N SER A 621 -11.11 19.80 -5.44
CA SER A 621 -9.88 19.30 -4.81
C SER A 621 -9.76 17.78 -4.84
N GLY A 622 -10.72 17.07 -5.44
CA GLY A 622 -10.69 15.62 -5.62
C GLY A 622 -10.57 14.87 -4.30
N ASN A 623 -9.50 14.09 -4.13
CA ASN A 623 -9.20 13.38 -2.88
C ASN A 623 -8.84 14.31 -1.70
N TYR A 624 -8.77 15.61 -1.91
CA TYR A 624 -8.58 16.61 -0.86
C TYR A 624 -9.82 17.48 -0.63
N ALA A 625 -10.99 17.06 -1.14
CA ALA A 625 -12.25 17.71 -0.82
C ALA A 625 -12.61 17.56 0.67
N ASP A 626 -13.53 18.41 1.12
CA ASP A 626 -14.08 18.45 2.47
C ASP A 626 -15.37 17.63 2.49
N LEU A 627 -15.39 16.51 3.21
CA LEU A 627 -16.52 15.58 3.24
C LEU A 627 -16.97 15.26 4.66
N GLY A 628 -18.28 15.21 4.86
CA GLY A 628 -18.83 14.88 6.15
C GLY A 628 -20.32 14.58 6.19
N ILE A 629 -20.69 13.84 7.22
CA ILE A 629 -22.08 13.57 7.63
C ILE A 629 -22.17 13.98 9.10
N GLY A 630 -23.16 14.81 9.44
CA GLY A 630 -23.32 15.35 10.78
C GLY A 630 -22.42 16.56 11.03
N ASN A 631 -22.42 17.06 12.27
CA ASN A 631 -21.54 18.14 12.70
C ASN A 631 -20.09 17.66 12.79
N SER A 632 -19.16 18.48 12.32
CA SER A 632 -17.73 18.17 12.38
C SER A 632 -17.19 18.22 13.82
N PRO A 633 -16.10 17.48 14.09
CA PRO A 633 -15.33 17.68 15.31
C PRO A 633 -14.59 19.03 15.24
N VAL A 634 -14.48 19.70 16.38
CA VAL A 634 -13.67 20.94 16.49
C VAL A 634 -12.22 20.61 16.18
N ARG A 635 -11.62 21.25 15.18
CA ARG A 635 -10.21 21.05 14.82
C ARG A 635 -9.29 21.93 15.66
N ALA A 636 -8.57 21.33 16.60
CA ALA A 636 -7.64 22.04 17.47
C ALA A 636 -6.38 22.58 16.76
N ASP A 637 -6.07 22.07 15.55
CA ASP A 637 -4.86 22.35 14.79
C ASP A 637 -4.98 23.54 13.81
N ARG A 638 -6.18 24.07 13.59
CA ARG A 638 -6.43 25.19 12.67
C ARG A 638 -7.31 26.25 13.34
N GLU A 639 -6.81 27.48 13.41
CA GLU A 639 -7.41 28.57 14.19
C GLU A 639 -8.83 28.95 13.75
N ASN A 640 -9.13 28.84 12.44
CA ASN A 640 -10.45 29.18 11.89
C ASN A 640 -11.48 28.04 12.03
N THR A 641 -11.06 26.78 12.08
CA THR A 641 -11.95 25.61 12.25
C THR A 641 -12.23 25.28 13.72
N LYS A 642 -11.64 26.04 14.66
CA LYS A 642 -11.96 25.93 16.10
C LYS A 642 -13.36 26.45 16.43
N ARG A 643 -13.94 27.21 15.51
CA ARG A 643 -15.18 27.95 15.71
C ARG A 643 -16.35 27.12 15.21
N THR A 644 -16.36 26.80 13.92
CA THR A 644 -17.52 26.24 13.24
C THR A 644 -17.68 24.73 13.38
N ARG A 645 -18.89 24.23 13.12
CA ARG A 645 -19.27 22.80 13.22
C ARG A 645 -19.61 22.19 11.86
N ASP A 646 -19.29 22.89 10.78
CA ASP A 646 -19.35 22.37 9.43
C ASP A 646 -18.04 21.69 9.00
N TRP A 647 -17.99 21.15 7.79
CA TRP A 647 -16.82 20.40 7.31
C TRP A 647 -15.82 21.24 6.50
N THR A 648 -16.01 22.55 6.40
CA THR A 648 -15.14 23.41 5.60
C THR A 648 -13.67 23.31 6.06
N PHE A 649 -12.74 23.22 5.10
CA PHE A 649 -11.29 23.10 5.27
C PHE A 649 -10.77 21.82 5.94
N HIS A 650 -11.53 20.71 5.94
CA HIS A 650 -11.10 19.43 6.48
C HIS A 650 -10.15 18.62 5.57
N ALA A 651 -10.24 18.77 4.26
CA ALA A 651 -9.45 18.09 3.22
C ALA A 651 -9.28 16.58 3.46
N ASN A 652 -10.38 15.92 3.82
CA ASN A 652 -10.43 14.56 4.36
C ASN A 652 -10.99 13.52 3.38
N ALA A 653 -11.34 13.88 2.13
CA ALA A 653 -11.89 12.92 1.17
C ALA A 653 -11.00 11.67 0.93
N ARG A 654 -9.68 11.80 1.02
CA ARG A 654 -8.71 10.69 0.93
C ARG A 654 -8.82 9.65 2.05
N GLU A 655 -9.46 10.00 3.17
CA GLU A 655 -9.66 9.08 4.30
C GLU A 655 -10.77 8.06 4.03
N TYR A 656 -11.62 8.32 3.04
CA TYR A 656 -12.76 7.48 2.70
C TYR A 656 -12.47 6.58 1.49
N ARG A 657 -12.67 5.27 1.66
CA ARG A 657 -12.64 4.26 0.59
C ARG A 657 -13.93 4.25 -0.23
N VAL A 658 -15.06 4.54 0.41
CA VAL A 658 -16.34 4.83 -0.25
C VAL A 658 -16.68 6.28 0.03
N LYS A 659 -16.89 7.06 -1.03
CA LYS A 659 -17.34 8.45 -0.96
C LYS A 659 -18.25 8.71 -2.15
N ARG A 660 -19.53 8.42 -1.98
CA ARG A 660 -20.51 8.40 -3.07
C ARG A 660 -21.67 9.32 -2.75
N LEU A 661 -21.98 10.24 -3.65
CA LEU A 661 -23.14 11.13 -3.57
C LEU A 661 -24.13 10.75 -4.67
N ARG A 662 -25.37 10.49 -4.28
CA ARG A 662 -26.49 10.25 -5.19
C ARG A 662 -27.54 11.35 -5.03
N VAL A 663 -28.01 11.88 -6.14
CA VAL A 663 -29.05 12.92 -6.21
C VAL A 663 -30.25 12.35 -6.92
N LEU A 664 -31.42 12.49 -6.30
CA LEU A 664 -32.66 11.90 -6.76
C LEU A 664 -33.78 12.94 -6.79
N VAL A 665 -34.80 12.67 -7.61
CA VAL A 665 -36.05 13.45 -7.63
C VAL A 665 -37.25 12.52 -7.53
N ARG A 666 -38.34 13.00 -6.93
CA ARG A 666 -39.63 12.29 -6.95
C ARG A 666 -40.47 12.83 -8.11
N PRO A 667 -40.71 12.05 -9.18
CA PRO A 667 -41.55 12.50 -10.28
C PRO A 667 -42.98 12.73 -9.80
N VAL A 668 -43.60 13.81 -10.28
CA VAL A 668 -45.05 14.01 -10.11
C VAL A 668 -45.77 12.98 -10.97
N LYS A 669 -46.60 12.14 -10.33
CA LYS A 669 -47.39 11.10 -11.02
C LYS A 669 -48.54 11.69 -11.84
#